data_AF-A0A5J5C8V3-F1
#
_entry.id   AF-A0A5J5C8V3-F1
#
_cell.length_a   1.000
_cell.length_b   1.000
_cell.length_c   1.000
_cell.angle_alpha   90.00
_cell.angle_beta   90.00
_cell.angle_gamma   90.00
#
_symmetry.space_group_name_H-M   'P 1'
#
loop_
_entity.id
_entity.type
_entity.pdbx_description
1 polymer ?
#
loop_
_entity_poly.entity_id
_entity_poly.type
_entity_poly.pdbx_seq_one_letter_code
_entity_poly.pdbx_strand_id
1 'polypeptide(L)'
;MLRELSEPFTHRILTQSQRHVGLVNANVVEVMEADAAEAGGTVPNEDYLVNQTPLEYRRDPTPPRLFYSDPSASSSSVPPFPITRGDLEEYFQQLRMDFFIPVLQELSTQRAHIQAIHKRQDQFFASLSTVATDFYSLILDDDDDDDGDDVCASLILSYATFGDPTTSHILFEQTVPNCRTAFLWNTLIRAYSIAGVHDEFKTYNRMVWDGVKPDDHTFPFVLKVCSDYSEIPKGKEVHGLVFKLGFDSDVFVGNTLLLFYGGCGDLRDAESMFDEMIDRDIVSWNTIIGVFSVNQCYTKAVDLFLEMKVRSGFKPNSVTVVSVLPVCAGLEDEVTASEIHCYVVKVGLDCQVTIGNALVDVYGKCGNVKASKQVFDEMVERNEVSWNSIITSFAFTGHNRDALDMFRLMIDAKVKPNSITISSMLPVLVELQCFIAGTELHSFSIRMGMESDIFIANSLIDMHAKSGHSTKASNVFYKMNIRNVVSWNAMIANFAQNSLESAAIGLVRQMQAHGEIPNCVTFTNVLPACARIGFLCTGKEIHGRSIRTGSAFDLYVSNALTDMYAKCGCLNLAQSVFKISLRDEVSYNILIVGYSQTTDCSESLTLFLEMGLMGMKHDTVSFVGVLSACANLAAIKQGKEIHGFLMRKMFHLQLFVANSLLDLYTKCGRIDLAREVFNGIPNKDVASWNTMILGYGMLGELDIAINLFEGMREDGVEYDSVSYIAVLSACSHGGLVEKGRKYFEEMRARDIKPAQMHYACMVDLLGRAGLMEEAAELIKSLPIAPDANIWGALLGACRIYGHIELGCWAAEHLFKLKPEHSGYYILLSNMYAESGRWDEADKIRELMKSRGVKKNPGCSWVQVGDQVHAFLVGERIEGLDSALWLEESRI
;
A
#
# COMPACT_ATOMS: atom_id res chain seq x y z
N MET A 1 34.24 -0.29 -50.89
CA MET A 1 34.90 0.10 -49.62
C MET A 1 33.93 0.58 -48.55
N LEU A 2 33.10 1.63 -48.72
CA LEU A 2 32.08 2.00 -47.71
C LEU A 2 30.87 1.03 -47.65
N ARG A 3 30.46 0.44 -48.79
CA ARG A 3 29.48 -0.68 -48.83
C ARG A 3 29.99 -1.98 -48.18
N GLU A 4 31.30 -2.19 -48.05
CA GLU A 4 31.88 -3.38 -47.40
C GLU A 4 32.14 -3.19 -45.90
N LEU A 5 32.04 -1.96 -45.40
CA LEU A 5 32.20 -1.63 -43.98
C LEU A 5 30.85 -1.49 -43.24
N SER A 6 29.73 -1.35 -43.97
CA SER A 6 28.39 -1.20 -43.38
C SER A 6 27.73 -2.54 -43.01
N GLU A 7 27.94 -3.62 -43.76
CA GLU A 7 27.21 -4.88 -43.53
C GLU A 7 27.61 -5.65 -42.25
N PRO A 8 28.89 -5.72 -41.80
CA PRO A 8 29.22 -6.49 -40.60
C PRO A 8 29.00 -5.75 -39.28
N PHE A 9 28.92 -4.40 -39.32
CA PHE A 9 28.87 -3.54 -38.12
C PHE A 9 27.44 -3.18 -37.71
N THR A 10 26.53 -2.99 -38.66
CA THR A 10 25.12 -2.66 -38.42
C THR A 10 24.37 -3.86 -37.82
N HIS A 11 24.70 -5.09 -38.25
CA HIS A 11 24.06 -6.31 -37.77
C HIS A 11 24.47 -6.71 -36.33
N ARG A 12 25.60 -6.21 -35.81
CA ARG A 12 26.04 -6.48 -34.42
C ARG A 12 25.49 -5.49 -33.39
N ILE A 13 25.19 -4.26 -33.80
CA ILE A 13 24.65 -3.21 -32.90
C ILE A 13 23.12 -3.27 -32.82
N LEU A 14 22.43 -3.65 -33.90
CA LEU A 14 20.96 -3.84 -33.90
C LEU A 14 20.49 -4.91 -32.91
N THR A 15 21.31 -5.95 -32.65
CA THR A 15 20.99 -6.99 -31.66
C THR A 15 21.19 -6.57 -30.19
N GLN A 16 21.87 -5.46 -29.90
CA GLN A 16 22.19 -5.05 -28.53
C GLN A 16 21.40 -3.82 -28.02
N SER A 17 20.86 -2.97 -28.89
CA SER A 17 20.07 -1.79 -28.46
C SER A 17 18.55 -2.00 -28.46
N GLN A 18 18.02 -2.97 -29.23
CA GLN A 18 16.57 -3.19 -29.36
C GLN A 18 15.94 -4.11 -28.29
N ARG A 19 16.69 -4.57 -27.28
CA ARG A 19 16.14 -5.46 -26.23
C ARG A 19 15.75 -4.79 -24.92
N HIS A 20 15.81 -3.46 -24.79
CA HIS A 20 15.55 -2.81 -23.50
C HIS A 20 14.68 -1.55 -23.48
N VAL A 21 14.03 -1.18 -24.58
CA VAL A 21 13.02 -0.10 -24.56
C VAL A 21 11.88 -0.48 -25.49
N GLY A 22 10.84 -1.11 -24.95
CA GLY A 22 9.69 -1.52 -25.73
C GLY A 22 8.88 -2.60 -25.05
N LEU A 23 8.28 -2.27 -23.91
CA LEU A 23 7.02 -2.80 -23.37
C LEU A 23 6.89 -2.30 -21.91
N VAL A 24 5.68 -1.89 -21.54
CA VAL A 24 5.28 -1.27 -20.26
C VAL A 24 5.49 0.26 -20.19
N ASN A 25 4.73 0.99 -21.00
CA ASN A 25 4.15 2.28 -20.60
C ASN A 25 2.97 2.58 -21.52
N ALA A 26 1.83 1.96 -21.25
CA ALA A 26 0.53 2.38 -21.75
C ALA A 26 -0.49 1.87 -20.74
N ASN A 27 -1.05 2.81 -19.97
CA ASN A 27 -2.38 2.81 -19.38
C ASN A 27 -2.36 3.67 -18.12
N VAL A 28 -3.06 4.80 -18.23
CA VAL A 28 -3.80 5.59 -17.23
C VAL A 28 -3.57 7.07 -17.55
N VAL A 29 -4.67 7.84 -17.56
CA VAL A 29 -4.87 9.21 -18.06
C VAL A 29 -5.24 9.17 -19.56
N GLU A 30 -6.48 9.43 -20.01
CA GLU A 30 -7.43 10.47 -19.61
C GLU A 30 -8.84 10.12 -20.15
N VAL A 31 -9.86 10.16 -19.30
CA VAL A 31 -11.26 10.30 -19.72
C VAL A 31 -11.79 11.54 -19.00
N MET A 32 -12.51 12.38 -19.75
CA MET A 32 -13.29 13.56 -19.34
C MET A 32 -12.65 14.94 -19.58
N GLU A 33 -12.59 15.36 -20.85
CA GLU A 33 -12.88 16.75 -21.21
C GLU A 33 -13.95 16.78 -22.32
N ALA A 34 -15.22 16.85 -21.91
CA ALA A 34 -16.33 17.36 -22.71
C ALA A 34 -17.51 17.62 -21.78
N ASP A 35 -17.56 18.83 -21.20
CA ASP A 35 -18.78 19.63 -20.98
C ASP A 35 -18.48 20.77 -20.00
N ALA A 36 -18.04 21.91 -20.56
CA ALA A 36 -18.09 23.20 -19.87
C ALA A 36 -18.27 24.32 -20.90
N ALA A 37 -19.49 24.43 -21.42
CA ALA A 37 -20.01 25.68 -21.96
C ALA A 37 -21.10 26.19 -21.02
N GLU A 38 -21.07 27.50 -20.74
CA GLU A 38 -22.05 28.31 -20.01
C GLU A 38 -22.05 28.22 -18.47
N ALA A 39 -21.31 29.12 -17.83
CA ALA A 39 -21.88 30.12 -16.92
C ALA A 39 -20.80 31.10 -16.47
N GLY A 40 -20.97 32.38 -16.85
CA GLY A 40 -20.14 33.48 -16.39
C GLY A 40 -20.39 33.82 -14.91
N GLY A 41 -19.34 34.27 -14.24
CA GLY A 41 -19.39 34.78 -12.88
C GLY A 41 -18.11 35.53 -12.53
N THR A 42 -18.17 36.85 -12.62
CA THR A 42 -17.12 37.84 -12.36
C THR A 42 -16.81 38.03 -10.85
N VAL A 43 -15.49 38.06 -10.52
CA VAL A 43 -14.79 39.01 -9.59
C VAL A 43 -15.00 38.79 -8.05
N PRO A 44 -14.08 39.20 -7.12
CA PRO A 44 -12.78 39.89 -7.23
C PRO A 44 -11.56 39.26 -6.49
N ASN A 45 -10.39 39.80 -6.86
CA ASN A 45 -9.14 39.92 -6.11
C ASN A 45 -9.30 40.27 -4.62
N GLU A 46 -8.48 39.68 -3.77
CA GLU A 46 -7.88 40.37 -2.62
C GLU A 46 -6.40 40.01 -2.48
N ASP A 47 -5.57 41.04 -2.60
CA ASP A 47 -4.19 41.11 -2.10
C ASP A 47 -4.16 40.84 -0.58
N TYR A 48 -3.06 40.29 -0.06
CA TYR A 48 -2.31 40.89 1.06
C TYR A 48 -1.04 40.06 1.39
N LEU A 49 0.08 40.64 0.98
CA LEU A 49 1.34 40.83 1.74
C LEU A 49 1.93 39.67 2.55
N VAL A 50 2.99 39.11 1.96
CA VAL A 50 4.38 39.13 2.45
C VAL A 50 4.56 39.58 3.91
N ASN A 51 5.02 38.65 4.76
CA ASN A 51 5.94 38.96 5.85
C ASN A 51 7.02 37.87 5.93
N GLN A 52 8.16 38.19 5.31
CA GLN A 52 9.44 37.60 5.63
C GLN A 52 9.90 38.14 6.99
N THR A 53 10.40 37.29 7.87
CA THR A 53 11.68 37.57 8.54
C THR A 53 12.41 36.26 8.89
N PRO A 54 13.73 36.24 8.72
CA PRO A 54 14.59 35.06 8.87
C PRO A 54 15.19 34.99 10.28
N LEU A 55 15.81 33.86 10.63
CA LEU A 55 16.85 33.64 11.65
C LEU A 55 16.92 32.11 11.83
N GLU A 56 18.04 31.40 11.95
CA GLU A 56 19.45 31.66 11.75
C GLU A 56 20.09 30.26 11.91
N TYR A 57 20.95 29.88 10.96
CA TYR A 57 21.78 28.68 11.05
C TYR A 57 22.74 28.80 12.23
N ARG A 58 22.70 27.87 13.20
CA ARG A 58 23.84 27.65 14.11
C ARG A 58 24.24 26.17 14.16
N ARG A 59 25.56 26.04 13.97
CA ARG A 59 26.42 24.88 13.84
C ARG A 59 26.33 23.90 15.01
N ASP A 60 26.58 22.63 14.64
CA ASP A 60 26.95 21.50 15.48
C ASP A 60 27.91 21.83 16.63
N PRO A 61 27.90 20.98 17.66
CA PRO A 61 29.07 20.13 17.82
C PRO A 61 28.75 18.63 17.99
N THR A 62 29.61 17.85 17.33
CA THR A 62 30.01 16.43 17.45
C THR A 62 29.51 15.54 18.60
N PRO A 63 29.46 14.20 18.36
CA PRO A 63 28.56 13.25 19.01
C PRO A 63 29.14 12.62 20.29
N PRO A 64 28.31 12.09 21.20
CA PRO A 64 28.76 11.11 22.17
C PRO A 64 28.76 9.70 21.56
N ARG A 65 29.91 9.03 21.69
CA ARG A 65 30.08 7.59 21.48
C ARG A 65 29.16 6.84 22.45
N LEU A 66 28.26 6.00 21.94
CA LEU A 66 27.53 5.02 22.74
C LEU A 66 27.95 3.61 22.34
N PHE A 67 28.27 2.84 23.38
CA PHE A 67 28.71 1.47 23.36
C PHE A 67 27.62 0.55 22.81
N TYR A 68 28.02 -0.39 21.95
CA TYR A 68 27.21 -1.55 21.62
C TYR A 68 27.07 -2.44 22.87
N SER A 69 25.84 -2.62 23.33
CA SER A 69 25.44 -3.73 24.17
C SER A 69 24.43 -4.56 23.38
N ASP A 70 24.85 -5.76 22.99
CA ASP A 70 23.98 -6.84 22.50
C ASP A 70 22.78 -7.06 23.43
N PRO A 71 21.59 -7.33 22.87
CA PRO A 71 20.62 -8.19 23.51
C PRO A 71 20.58 -9.53 22.77
N SER A 72 21.02 -10.54 23.51
CA SER A 72 20.75 -11.96 23.38
C SER A 72 19.36 -12.32 22.86
N ALA A 73 19.32 -13.35 22.02
CA ALA A 73 18.14 -14.08 21.59
C ALA A 73 17.51 -14.93 22.72
N SER A 74 16.18 -15.00 22.74
CA SER A 74 15.36 -16.16 23.17
C SER A 74 13.95 -16.00 22.59
N SER A 75 13.67 -16.56 21.41
CA SER A 75 13.04 -17.88 21.18
C SER A 75 11.55 -17.96 21.51
N SER A 76 10.69 -17.87 20.48
CA SER A 76 9.37 -18.49 20.48
C SER A 76 9.25 -19.43 19.27
N SER A 77 8.73 -20.62 19.54
CA SER A 77 8.83 -21.84 18.75
C SER A 77 7.70 -21.99 17.73
N VAL A 78 8.07 -22.03 16.46
CA VAL A 78 7.36 -22.67 15.34
C VAL A 78 8.32 -23.77 14.84
N PRO A 79 7.86 -24.98 14.45
CA PRO A 79 8.72 -26.18 14.47
C PRO A 79 10.00 -26.00 13.65
N PRO A 80 11.19 -26.24 14.24
CA PRO A 80 12.43 -26.21 13.50
C PRO A 80 12.68 -27.60 12.91
N PHE A 81 12.68 -27.70 11.58
CA PHE A 81 13.54 -28.68 10.91
C PHE A 81 14.57 -27.90 10.07
N PRO A 82 15.84 -28.32 10.09
CA PRO A 82 16.94 -27.38 10.03
C PRO A 82 17.38 -27.14 8.59
N ILE A 83 17.21 -25.91 8.12
CA ILE A 83 18.28 -25.28 7.35
C ILE A 83 19.05 -24.51 8.41
N THR A 84 20.23 -24.99 8.76
CA THR A 84 21.04 -24.32 9.77
C THR A 84 21.48 -22.97 9.23
N ARG A 85 21.64 -21.98 10.11
CA ARG A 85 22.26 -20.68 9.77
C ARG A 85 23.60 -20.86 9.05
N GLY A 86 24.29 -21.98 9.32
CA GLY A 86 25.51 -22.42 8.65
C GLY A 86 25.33 -22.80 7.17
N ASP A 87 24.22 -23.45 6.78
CA ASP A 87 23.95 -23.80 5.38
C ASP A 87 23.72 -22.55 4.50
N LEU A 88 23.16 -21.48 5.09
CA LEU A 88 23.01 -20.18 4.44
C LEU A 88 24.35 -19.40 4.42
N GLU A 89 25.14 -19.45 5.50
CA GLU A 89 26.44 -18.78 5.55
C GLU A 89 27.47 -19.38 4.58
N GLU A 90 27.55 -20.71 4.48
CA GLU A 90 28.45 -21.41 3.55
C GLU A 90 28.03 -21.14 2.09
N TYR A 91 26.72 -21.07 1.84
CA TYR A 91 26.13 -20.69 0.55
C TYR A 91 26.42 -19.24 0.13
N PHE A 92 26.28 -18.26 1.03
CA PHE A 92 26.63 -16.86 0.71
C PHE A 92 28.14 -16.65 0.60
N GLN A 93 28.95 -17.50 1.24
CA GLN A 93 30.40 -17.56 1.03
C GLN A 93 30.74 -18.09 -0.37
N GLN A 94 29.95 -19.01 -0.91
CA GLN A 94 30.11 -19.54 -2.27
C GLN A 94 29.68 -18.52 -3.34
N LEU A 95 28.56 -17.82 -3.12
CA LEU A 95 28.15 -16.64 -3.91
C LEU A 95 29.22 -15.54 -3.89
N ARG A 96 29.89 -15.35 -2.74
CA ARG A 96 31.02 -14.42 -2.56
C ARG A 96 32.23 -14.79 -3.42
N MET A 97 32.56 -16.08 -3.53
CA MET A 97 33.75 -16.57 -4.22
C MET A 97 33.56 -16.72 -5.73
N ASP A 98 32.42 -17.27 -6.17
CA ASP A 98 32.19 -17.64 -7.57
C ASP A 98 31.79 -16.45 -8.46
N PHE A 99 31.19 -15.40 -7.87
CA PHE A 99 30.70 -14.25 -8.64
C PHE A 99 31.44 -12.94 -8.33
N PHE A 100 31.73 -12.60 -7.07
CA PHE A 100 32.24 -11.26 -6.78
C PHE A 100 33.70 -11.07 -7.18
N ILE A 101 34.54 -12.09 -7.12
CA ILE A 101 35.97 -11.97 -7.47
C ILE A 101 36.20 -11.91 -8.99
N PRO A 102 35.56 -12.74 -9.84
CA PRO A 102 35.71 -12.66 -11.29
C PRO A 102 35.10 -11.39 -11.90
N VAL A 103 33.95 -10.94 -11.38
CA VAL A 103 33.28 -9.70 -11.84
C VAL A 103 34.10 -8.46 -11.49
N LEU A 104 34.86 -8.46 -10.38
CA LEU A 104 35.81 -7.40 -10.04
C LEU A 104 36.96 -7.29 -11.05
N GLN A 105 37.43 -8.40 -11.61
CA GLN A 105 38.45 -8.38 -12.66
C GLN A 105 37.86 -7.89 -13.99
N GLU A 106 36.66 -8.34 -14.36
CA GLU A 106 36.03 -8.04 -15.65
C GLU A 106 35.53 -6.58 -15.77
N LEU A 107 35.00 -6.01 -14.67
CA LEU A 107 34.56 -4.60 -14.62
C LEU A 107 35.73 -3.60 -14.69
N SER A 108 36.92 -3.98 -14.22
CA SER A 108 38.13 -3.15 -14.35
C SER A 108 38.57 -3.01 -15.81
N THR A 109 38.38 -4.07 -16.61
CA THR A 109 38.67 -4.10 -18.05
C THR A 109 37.57 -3.44 -18.90
N GLN A 110 36.30 -3.60 -18.56
CA GLN A 110 35.19 -3.03 -19.35
C GLN A 110 35.05 -1.51 -19.20
N ARG A 111 35.33 -0.94 -18.02
CA ARG A 111 35.25 0.51 -17.80
C ARG A 111 36.27 1.30 -18.64
N ALA A 112 37.45 0.72 -18.86
CA ALA A 112 38.47 1.29 -19.74
C ALA A 112 38.12 1.16 -21.23
N HIS A 113 37.43 0.08 -21.63
CA HIS A 113 36.97 -0.10 -23.00
C HIS A 113 35.81 0.82 -23.36
N ILE A 114 34.84 1.02 -22.47
CA ILE A 114 33.70 1.92 -22.72
C ILE A 114 34.16 3.38 -22.87
N GLN A 115 35.11 3.83 -22.06
CA GLN A 115 35.71 5.17 -22.21
C GLN A 115 36.54 5.31 -23.50
N ALA A 116 37.18 4.25 -23.97
CA ALA A 116 37.91 4.24 -25.25
C ALA A 116 36.98 4.19 -26.47
N ILE A 117 35.81 3.56 -26.34
CA ILE A 117 34.77 3.48 -27.38
C ILE A 117 34.09 4.83 -27.54
N HIS A 118 33.67 5.51 -26.45
CA HIS A 118 33.11 6.87 -26.54
C HIS A 118 34.07 7.87 -27.19
N LYS A 119 35.37 7.82 -26.84
CA LYS A 119 36.38 8.71 -27.42
C LYS A 119 36.68 8.43 -28.89
N ARG A 120 36.49 7.19 -29.37
CA ARG A 120 36.59 6.82 -30.79
C ARG A 120 35.31 7.14 -31.56
N GLN A 121 34.15 7.06 -30.91
CA GLN A 121 32.87 7.52 -31.45
C GLN A 121 32.94 9.02 -31.78
N ASP A 122 33.35 9.86 -30.83
CA ASP A 122 33.45 11.32 -31.04
C ASP A 122 34.40 11.70 -32.19
N GLN A 123 35.51 10.97 -32.37
CA GLN A 123 36.43 11.18 -33.50
C GLN A 123 35.87 10.70 -34.84
N PHE A 124 35.10 9.61 -34.85
CA PHE A 124 34.41 9.10 -36.03
C PHE A 124 33.29 10.06 -36.49
N PHE A 125 32.59 10.70 -35.55
CA PHE A 125 31.53 11.69 -35.83
C PHE A 125 32.05 12.98 -36.47
N ALA A 126 33.20 13.49 -36.03
CA ALA A 126 33.85 14.64 -36.67
C ALA A 126 34.24 14.32 -38.13
N SER A 127 34.68 13.09 -38.41
CA SER A 127 34.98 12.66 -39.77
C SER A 127 33.74 12.41 -40.63
N LEU A 128 32.63 11.90 -40.08
CA LEU A 128 31.41 11.62 -40.85
C LEU A 128 30.66 12.89 -41.26
N SER A 129 30.62 13.90 -40.38
CA SER A 129 30.05 15.23 -40.69
C SER A 129 30.80 15.90 -41.85
N THR A 130 32.13 15.84 -41.84
CA THR A 130 32.96 16.43 -42.89
C THR A 130 32.82 15.66 -44.21
N VAL A 131 32.85 14.32 -44.15
CA VAL A 131 32.72 13.46 -45.33
C VAL A 131 31.32 13.54 -45.94
N ALA A 132 30.24 13.60 -45.16
CA ALA A 132 28.88 13.72 -45.70
C ALA A 132 28.67 15.05 -46.43
N THR A 133 29.21 16.15 -45.92
CA THR A 133 29.10 17.47 -46.56
C THR A 133 29.89 17.54 -47.88
N ASP A 134 31.08 16.93 -47.91
CA ASP A 134 31.93 16.86 -49.10
C ASP A 134 31.41 15.85 -50.14
N PHE A 135 30.87 14.70 -49.72
CA PHE A 135 30.33 13.66 -50.62
C PHE A 135 29.01 14.09 -51.26
N TYR A 136 28.19 14.88 -50.57
CA TYR A 136 26.93 15.41 -51.14
C TYR A 136 27.17 16.48 -52.20
N SER A 137 28.26 17.26 -52.08
CA SER A 137 28.68 18.20 -53.11
C SER A 137 29.15 17.53 -54.42
N LEU A 138 29.45 16.22 -54.36
CA LEU A 138 29.89 15.41 -55.51
C LEU A 138 28.74 14.66 -56.22
N ILE A 139 27.57 14.52 -55.58
CA ILE A 139 26.39 13.83 -56.14
C ILE A 139 25.47 14.82 -56.89
N LEU A 140 25.59 16.13 -56.64
CA LEU A 140 24.82 17.20 -57.30
C LEU A 140 25.14 17.44 -58.79
N ASP A 141 26.04 16.66 -59.40
CA ASP A 141 26.39 16.79 -60.82
C ASP A 141 25.61 15.83 -61.75
N ASP A 142 24.83 14.88 -61.22
CA ASP A 142 23.99 13.96 -62.02
C ASP A 142 22.51 14.06 -61.59
N ASP A 143 21.68 14.66 -62.45
CA ASP A 143 20.27 15.03 -62.22
C ASP A 143 19.26 13.85 -62.13
N ASP A 144 19.71 12.59 -62.03
CA ASP A 144 18.84 11.40 -62.22
C ASP A 144 19.10 10.18 -61.29
N ASP A 145 19.79 10.32 -60.15
CA ASP A 145 20.13 9.15 -59.31
C ASP A 145 19.30 9.01 -58.01
N ASP A 146 18.39 8.02 -57.99
CA ASP A 146 17.70 7.46 -56.79
C ASP A 146 18.70 7.07 -55.67
N ASP A 147 19.96 6.77 -56.03
CA ASP A 147 21.03 6.40 -55.08
C ASP A 147 21.42 7.55 -54.12
N GLY A 148 21.17 8.82 -54.49
CA GLY A 148 21.48 9.99 -53.64
C GLY A 148 20.51 10.16 -52.47
N ASP A 149 19.22 9.92 -52.70
CA ASP A 149 18.16 10.02 -51.70
C ASP A 149 18.27 8.90 -50.65
N ASP A 150 18.67 7.69 -51.05
CA ASP A 150 18.90 6.55 -50.14
C ASP A 150 20.07 6.76 -49.18
N VAL A 151 21.16 7.36 -49.68
CA VAL A 151 22.32 7.73 -48.86
C VAL A 151 21.96 8.85 -47.89
N CYS A 152 21.20 9.86 -48.35
CA CYS A 152 20.69 10.93 -47.51
C CYS A 152 19.77 10.39 -46.40
N ALA A 153 18.81 9.54 -46.75
CA ALA A 153 17.89 8.91 -45.80
C ALA A 153 18.62 8.11 -44.72
N SER A 154 19.65 7.35 -45.11
CA SER A 154 20.50 6.59 -44.20
C SER A 154 21.25 7.49 -43.22
N LEU A 155 21.77 8.63 -43.69
CA LEU A 155 22.46 9.61 -42.86
C LEU A 155 21.50 10.31 -41.89
N ILE A 156 20.32 10.73 -42.34
CA ILE A 156 19.27 11.33 -41.50
C ILE A 156 18.91 10.40 -40.34
N LEU A 157 18.66 9.11 -40.61
CA LEU A 157 18.34 8.14 -39.57
C LEU A 157 19.52 7.89 -38.62
N SER A 158 20.73 7.83 -39.15
CA SER A 158 21.94 7.67 -38.35
C SER A 158 22.10 8.81 -37.35
N TYR A 159 22.05 10.07 -37.78
CA TYR A 159 22.19 11.22 -36.89
C TYR A 159 21.10 11.27 -35.81
N ALA A 160 19.85 10.93 -36.15
CA ALA A 160 18.77 10.82 -35.18
C ALA A 160 19.02 9.71 -34.13
N THR A 161 19.51 8.54 -34.54
CA THR A 161 19.84 7.46 -33.58
C THR A 161 20.97 7.84 -32.62
N PHE A 162 21.82 8.80 -32.99
CA PHE A 162 22.88 9.34 -32.15
C PHE A 162 22.46 10.57 -31.33
N GLY A 163 21.18 10.96 -31.37
CA GLY A 163 20.65 12.09 -30.60
C GLY A 163 20.98 13.46 -31.18
N ASP A 164 21.32 13.56 -32.47
CA ASP A 164 21.49 14.83 -33.19
C ASP A 164 20.42 15.03 -34.29
N PRO A 165 19.18 15.34 -33.88
CA PRO A 165 18.08 15.63 -34.81
C PRO A 165 18.28 16.95 -35.58
N THR A 166 19.13 17.85 -35.07
CA THR A 166 19.39 19.16 -35.71
C THR A 166 20.15 18.97 -37.02
N THR A 167 21.20 18.16 -37.01
CA THR A 167 21.95 17.82 -38.23
C THR A 167 21.10 17.01 -39.21
N SER A 168 20.21 16.15 -38.69
CA SER A 168 19.22 15.42 -39.48
C SER A 168 18.29 16.37 -40.25
N HIS A 169 17.80 17.43 -39.60
CA HIS A 169 16.99 18.47 -40.23
C HIS A 169 17.77 19.33 -41.24
N ILE A 170 19.02 19.69 -40.93
CA ILE A 170 19.86 20.47 -41.85
C ILE A 170 20.11 19.69 -43.15
N LEU A 171 20.43 18.39 -43.04
CA LEU A 171 20.64 17.53 -44.19
C LEU A 171 19.37 17.38 -45.02
N PHE A 172 18.21 17.32 -44.36
CA PHE A 172 16.92 17.34 -45.04
C PHE A 172 16.66 18.67 -45.79
N GLU A 173 16.82 19.83 -45.15
CA GLU A 173 16.58 21.14 -45.81
C GLU A 173 17.49 21.38 -47.03
N GLN A 174 18.69 20.81 -47.04
CA GLN A 174 19.62 20.91 -48.17
C GLN A 174 19.20 20.07 -49.38
N THR A 175 18.31 19.10 -49.20
CA THR A 175 18.00 18.05 -50.19
C THR A 175 16.57 18.10 -50.72
N VAL A 176 15.63 18.56 -49.87
CA VAL A 176 14.21 18.76 -50.21
C VAL A 176 13.93 19.56 -51.48
N PRO A 177 14.67 20.62 -51.85
CA PRO A 177 14.35 21.41 -53.05
C PRO A 177 14.36 20.60 -54.36
N ASN A 178 15.09 19.47 -54.38
CA ASN A 178 15.23 18.61 -55.54
C ASN A 178 14.33 17.36 -55.49
N CYS A 179 13.68 17.09 -54.34
CA CYS A 179 13.00 15.84 -54.08
C CYS A 179 11.47 16.04 -54.05
N ARG A 180 10.74 15.37 -54.97
CA ARG A 180 9.26 15.48 -55.10
C ARG A 180 8.49 14.31 -54.49
N THR A 181 9.17 13.32 -53.92
CA THR A 181 8.58 12.11 -53.37
C THR A 181 8.37 12.22 -51.86
N ALA A 182 7.48 11.39 -51.30
CA ALA A 182 7.24 11.34 -49.86
C ALA A 182 8.39 10.71 -49.05
N PHE A 183 9.37 10.07 -49.72
CA PHE A 183 10.38 9.22 -49.10
C PHE A 183 11.27 9.94 -48.07
N LEU A 184 11.90 11.07 -48.43
CA LEU A 184 12.74 11.82 -47.49
C LEU A 184 11.91 12.48 -46.38
N TRP A 185 10.67 12.90 -46.66
CA TRP A 185 9.74 13.43 -45.65
C TRP A 185 9.40 12.37 -44.61
N ASN A 186 9.02 11.16 -45.07
CA ASN A 186 8.75 10.00 -44.21
C ASN A 186 9.99 9.64 -43.35
N THR A 187 11.19 9.76 -43.94
CA THR A 187 12.44 9.51 -43.25
C THR A 187 12.72 10.53 -42.15
N LEU A 188 12.47 11.83 -42.39
CA LEU A 188 12.62 12.85 -41.36
C LEU A 188 11.61 12.69 -40.22
N ILE A 189 10.34 12.39 -40.53
CA ILE A 189 9.31 12.12 -39.51
C ILE A 189 9.74 10.93 -38.64
N ARG A 190 10.25 9.86 -39.26
CA ARG A 190 10.80 8.69 -38.54
C ARG A 190 12.00 9.06 -37.69
N ALA A 191 12.90 9.91 -38.19
CA ALA A 191 14.09 10.35 -37.48
C ALA A 191 13.73 11.17 -36.23
N TYR A 192 12.74 12.06 -36.32
CA TYR A 192 12.23 12.80 -35.16
C TYR A 192 11.56 11.90 -34.13
N SER A 193 10.79 10.89 -34.56
CA SER A 193 10.23 9.89 -33.66
C SER A 193 11.32 9.08 -32.92
N ILE A 194 12.44 8.74 -33.59
CA ILE A 194 13.59 8.07 -32.97
C ILE A 194 14.29 8.98 -31.95
N ALA A 195 14.44 10.27 -32.28
CA ALA A 195 15.15 11.25 -31.45
C ALA A 195 14.29 11.82 -30.31
N GLY A 196 12.97 11.57 -30.30
CA GLY A 196 12.03 12.11 -29.31
C GLY A 196 11.81 13.62 -29.43
N VAL A 197 11.86 14.17 -30.66
CA VAL A 197 11.67 15.60 -30.92
C VAL A 197 10.26 15.89 -31.40
N HIS A 198 9.52 16.74 -30.68
CA HIS A 198 8.13 17.10 -30.92
C HIS A 198 7.88 18.03 -32.13
N ASP A 199 8.41 17.70 -33.31
CA ASP A 199 8.20 18.45 -34.56
C ASP A 199 7.60 17.61 -35.70
N GLU A 200 7.24 16.35 -35.45
CA GLU A 200 6.73 15.41 -36.45
C GLU A 200 5.46 15.91 -37.14
N PHE A 201 4.50 16.46 -36.37
CA PHE A 201 3.27 17.03 -36.93
C PHE A 201 3.54 18.26 -37.80
N LYS A 202 4.53 19.08 -37.45
CA LYS A 202 4.90 20.26 -38.26
C LYS A 202 5.51 19.81 -39.58
N THR A 203 6.39 18.82 -39.55
CA THR A 203 6.99 18.22 -40.75
C THR A 203 5.94 17.60 -41.66
N TYR A 204 5.00 16.83 -41.10
CA TYR A 204 3.89 16.26 -41.86
C TYR A 204 2.99 17.33 -42.48
N ASN A 205 2.60 18.36 -41.70
CA ASN A 205 1.78 19.44 -42.23
C ASN A 205 2.53 20.19 -43.34
N ARG A 206 3.84 20.45 -43.19
CA ARG A 206 4.66 21.10 -44.21
C ARG A 206 4.73 20.28 -45.50
N MET A 207 4.94 18.96 -45.40
CA MET A 207 4.90 18.05 -46.56
C MET A 207 3.62 18.23 -47.38
N VAL A 208 2.47 18.25 -46.68
CA VAL A 208 1.15 18.41 -47.32
C VAL A 208 0.98 19.83 -47.90
N TRP A 209 1.46 20.86 -47.21
CA TRP A 209 1.43 22.26 -47.67
C TRP A 209 2.28 22.49 -48.92
N ASP A 210 3.44 21.84 -49.01
CA ASP A 210 4.34 21.89 -50.17
C ASP A 210 3.81 21.05 -51.35
N GLY A 211 2.62 20.44 -51.21
CA GLY A 211 1.91 19.73 -52.27
C GLY A 211 2.38 18.30 -52.50
N VAL A 212 3.25 17.77 -51.63
CA VAL A 212 3.68 16.37 -51.67
C VAL A 212 2.54 15.50 -51.13
N LYS A 213 2.10 14.52 -51.91
CA LYS A 213 1.00 13.63 -51.51
C LYS A 213 1.52 12.55 -50.54
N PRO A 214 0.88 12.36 -49.37
CA PRO A 214 1.14 11.21 -48.51
C PRO A 214 0.88 9.90 -49.24
N ASP A 215 1.69 8.88 -48.93
CA ASP A 215 1.56 7.51 -49.43
C ASP A 215 1.29 6.51 -48.28
N ASP A 216 1.16 5.23 -48.63
CA ASP A 216 0.98 4.11 -47.70
C ASP A 216 2.13 3.97 -46.70
N HIS A 217 3.31 4.52 -47.01
CA HIS A 217 4.46 4.57 -46.09
C HIS A 217 4.47 5.81 -45.19
N THR A 218 3.73 6.87 -45.52
CA THR A 218 3.59 8.08 -44.67
C THR A 218 2.72 7.80 -43.44
N PHE A 219 1.57 7.15 -43.62
CA PHE A 219 0.57 6.98 -42.56
C PHE A 219 1.08 6.24 -41.31
N PRO A 220 1.88 5.16 -41.41
CA PRO A 220 2.47 4.49 -40.24
C PRO A 220 3.21 5.40 -39.28
N PHE A 221 4.00 6.33 -39.80
CA PHE A 221 4.77 7.23 -38.94
C PHE A 221 3.89 8.28 -38.28
N VAL A 222 2.96 8.88 -39.04
CA VAL A 222 2.08 9.95 -38.54
C VAL A 222 1.06 9.41 -37.55
N LEU A 223 0.42 8.27 -37.85
CA LEU A 223 -0.57 7.65 -36.98
C LEU A 223 0.06 7.08 -35.70
N LYS A 224 1.30 6.58 -35.79
CA LYS A 224 2.07 6.21 -34.59
C LYS A 224 2.29 7.43 -33.69
N VAL A 225 2.68 8.57 -34.26
CA VAL A 225 2.85 9.81 -33.52
C VAL A 225 1.52 10.28 -32.88
N CYS A 226 0.39 10.16 -33.60
CA CYS A 226 -0.93 10.42 -33.03
C CYS A 226 -1.24 9.50 -31.85
N SER A 227 -0.85 8.22 -31.93
CA SER A 227 -1.01 7.27 -30.83
C SER A 227 -0.12 7.62 -29.63
N ASP A 228 1.16 7.89 -29.87
CA ASP A 228 2.15 8.18 -28.83
C ASP A 228 1.78 9.45 -28.04
N TYR A 229 1.19 10.44 -28.69
CA TYR A 229 0.70 11.67 -28.07
C TYR A 229 -0.80 11.66 -27.70
N SER A 230 -1.51 10.55 -27.95
CA SER A 230 -2.97 10.46 -27.75
C SER A 230 -3.79 11.56 -28.46
N GLU A 231 -3.30 12.05 -29.61
CA GLU A 231 -3.91 13.12 -30.41
C GLU A 231 -5.00 12.57 -31.34
N ILE A 232 -6.12 12.16 -30.76
CA ILE A 232 -7.26 11.58 -31.46
C ILE A 232 -7.80 12.49 -32.59
N PRO A 233 -7.96 13.82 -32.40
CA PRO A 233 -8.48 14.68 -33.47
C PRO A 233 -7.59 14.68 -34.71
N LYS A 234 -6.26 14.75 -34.52
CA LYS A 234 -5.31 14.73 -35.64
C LYS A 234 -5.26 13.36 -36.30
N GLY A 235 -5.33 12.27 -35.53
CA GLY A 235 -5.42 10.93 -36.08
C GLY A 235 -6.69 10.70 -36.91
N LYS A 236 -7.84 11.23 -36.48
CA LYS A 236 -9.10 11.18 -37.25
C LYS A 236 -9.03 12.02 -38.54
N GLU A 237 -8.34 13.16 -38.53
CA GLU A 237 -8.04 13.93 -39.75
C GLU A 237 -7.22 13.09 -40.75
N VAL A 238 -6.17 12.42 -40.27
CA VAL A 238 -5.30 11.57 -41.09
C VAL A 238 -6.07 10.34 -41.62
N HIS A 239 -6.90 9.70 -40.80
CA HIS A 239 -7.79 8.62 -41.24
C HIS A 239 -8.76 9.08 -42.33
N GLY A 240 -9.37 10.27 -42.19
CA GLY A 240 -10.19 10.85 -43.25
C GLY A 240 -9.42 11.08 -44.55
N LEU A 241 -8.12 11.40 -44.47
CA LEU A 241 -7.24 11.55 -45.63
C LEU A 241 -6.89 10.20 -46.28
N VAL A 242 -6.64 9.14 -45.48
CA VAL A 242 -6.44 7.76 -45.96
C VAL A 242 -7.62 7.35 -46.86
N PHE A 243 -8.85 7.57 -46.39
CA PHE A 243 -10.07 7.27 -47.15
C PHE A 243 -10.17 8.12 -48.42
N LYS A 244 -9.90 9.43 -48.33
CA LYS A 244 -9.97 10.34 -49.48
C LYS A 244 -8.96 10.01 -50.58
N LEU A 245 -7.80 9.46 -50.21
CA LEU A 245 -6.74 9.08 -51.14
C LEU A 245 -6.89 7.63 -51.66
N GLY A 246 -7.86 6.86 -51.15
CA GLY A 246 -8.17 5.50 -51.60
C GLY A 246 -7.29 4.41 -51.00
N PHE A 247 -6.66 4.68 -49.85
CA PHE A 247 -5.84 3.71 -49.12
C PHE A 247 -6.63 2.89 -48.09
N ASP A 248 -7.96 3.04 -48.05
CA ASP A 248 -8.88 2.30 -47.16
C ASP A 248 -8.95 0.79 -47.44
N SER A 249 -8.59 0.39 -48.67
CA SER A 249 -8.49 -1.02 -49.06
C SER A 249 -7.12 -1.65 -48.77
N ASP A 250 -6.12 -0.87 -48.34
CA ASP A 250 -4.78 -1.37 -48.05
C ASP A 250 -4.72 -1.99 -46.64
N VAL A 251 -4.42 -3.29 -46.58
CA VAL A 251 -4.35 -4.06 -45.32
C VAL A 251 -3.28 -3.53 -44.37
N PHE A 252 -2.16 -3.03 -44.89
CA PHE A 252 -1.07 -2.48 -44.09
C PHE A 252 -1.45 -1.14 -43.46
N VAL A 253 -2.14 -0.27 -44.20
CA VAL A 253 -2.70 0.98 -43.67
C VAL A 253 -3.82 0.69 -42.67
N GLY A 254 -4.68 -0.30 -42.95
CA GLY A 254 -5.71 -0.78 -42.02
C GLY A 254 -5.12 -1.25 -40.68
N ASN A 255 -4.08 -2.07 -40.71
CA ASN A 255 -3.37 -2.53 -39.51
C ASN A 255 -2.76 -1.37 -38.72
N THR A 256 -2.27 -0.33 -39.41
CA THR A 256 -1.76 0.89 -38.78
C THR A 256 -2.86 1.67 -38.07
N LEU A 257 -4.04 1.82 -38.69
CA LEU A 257 -5.20 2.48 -38.09
C LEU A 257 -5.69 1.73 -36.84
N LEU A 258 -5.69 0.40 -36.86
CA LEU A 258 -6.01 -0.42 -35.68
C LEU A 258 -5.06 -0.15 -34.51
N LEU A 259 -3.75 -0.09 -34.77
CA LEU A 259 -2.76 0.25 -33.74
C LEU A 259 -2.94 1.67 -33.21
N PHE A 260 -3.29 2.63 -34.07
CA PHE A 260 -3.57 4.00 -33.66
C PHE A 260 -4.77 4.08 -32.72
N TYR A 261 -5.93 3.57 -33.14
CA TYR A 261 -7.14 3.60 -32.31
C TYR A 261 -6.94 2.81 -31.02
N GLY A 262 -6.28 1.66 -31.10
CA GLY A 262 -5.93 0.85 -29.95
C GLY A 262 -4.98 1.53 -28.96
N GLY A 263 -3.98 2.26 -29.45
CA GLY A 263 -3.04 2.99 -28.61
C GLY A 263 -3.64 4.26 -27.98
N CYS A 264 -4.65 4.86 -28.61
CA CYS A 264 -5.46 5.93 -28.01
C CYS A 264 -6.57 5.42 -27.07
N GLY A 265 -6.76 4.11 -26.94
CA GLY A 265 -7.81 3.51 -26.11
C GLY A 265 -9.24 3.59 -26.68
N ASP A 266 -9.42 4.03 -27.94
CA ASP A 266 -10.74 4.06 -28.60
C ASP A 266 -11.06 2.70 -29.24
N LEU A 267 -11.39 1.74 -28.39
CA LEU A 267 -11.60 0.35 -28.79
C LEU A 267 -12.80 0.15 -29.74
N ARG A 268 -13.79 1.06 -29.70
CA ARG A 268 -14.96 0.98 -30.57
C ARG A 268 -14.60 1.32 -32.00
N ASP A 269 -13.85 2.40 -32.21
CA ASP A 269 -13.38 2.78 -33.53
C ASP A 269 -12.36 1.75 -34.06
N ALA A 270 -11.54 1.15 -33.19
CA ALA A 270 -10.66 0.04 -33.57
C ALA A 270 -11.46 -1.20 -34.04
N GLU A 271 -12.54 -1.56 -33.36
CA GLU A 271 -13.42 -2.66 -33.76
C GLU A 271 -14.14 -2.37 -35.07
N SER A 272 -14.71 -1.16 -35.22
CA SER A 272 -15.37 -0.73 -36.48
C SER A 272 -14.39 -0.79 -37.65
N MET A 273 -13.17 -0.30 -37.47
CA MET A 273 -12.14 -0.36 -38.50
C MET A 273 -11.81 -1.81 -38.86
N PHE A 274 -11.67 -2.71 -37.88
CA PHE A 274 -11.42 -4.12 -38.15
C PHE A 274 -12.58 -4.77 -38.92
N ASP A 275 -13.82 -4.42 -38.60
CA ASP A 275 -15.03 -4.92 -39.27
C ASP A 275 -15.18 -4.39 -40.71
N GLU A 276 -14.72 -3.17 -40.97
CA GLU A 276 -14.76 -2.51 -42.28
C GLU A 276 -13.66 -2.99 -43.25
N MET A 277 -12.57 -3.59 -42.76
CA MET A 277 -11.49 -4.13 -43.60
C MET A 277 -12.02 -5.21 -44.57
N ILE A 278 -11.88 -4.94 -45.87
CA ILE A 278 -12.30 -5.85 -46.95
C ILE A 278 -11.43 -7.11 -46.95
N ASP A 279 -10.11 -6.91 -46.91
CA ASP A 279 -9.11 -7.97 -46.82
C ASP A 279 -8.48 -7.94 -45.42
N ARG A 280 -8.35 -9.12 -44.80
CA ARG A 280 -7.71 -9.29 -43.50
C ARG A 280 -6.65 -10.36 -43.61
N ASP A 281 -5.46 -10.06 -43.11
CA ASP A 281 -4.37 -11.03 -43.02
C ASP A 281 -4.14 -11.47 -41.56
N ILE A 282 -3.15 -12.34 -41.36
CA ILE A 282 -2.79 -12.80 -40.01
C ILE A 282 -2.30 -11.65 -39.11
N VAL A 283 -1.76 -10.57 -39.70
CA VAL A 283 -1.33 -9.39 -38.96
C VAL A 283 -2.53 -8.60 -38.46
N SER A 284 -3.60 -8.45 -39.26
CA SER A 284 -4.85 -7.83 -38.83
C SER A 284 -5.45 -8.53 -37.60
N TRP A 285 -5.54 -9.86 -37.64
CA TRP A 285 -6.02 -10.66 -36.51
C TRP A 285 -5.12 -10.52 -35.27
N ASN A 286 -3.81 -10.58 -35.43
CA ASN A 286 -2.88 -10.43 -34.31
C ASN A 286 -2.92 -9.02 -33.70
N THR A 287 -3.04 -7.99 -34.54
CA THR A 287 -3.14 -6.59 -34.11
C THR A 287 -4.39 -6.36 -33.29
N ILE A 288 -5.58 -6.77 -33.77
CA ILE A 288 -6.82 -6.53 -33.03
C ILE A 288 -6.85 -7.29 -31.70
N ILE A 289 -6.40 -8.55 -31.69
CA ILE A 289 -6.28 -9.35 -30.45
C ILE A 289 -5.31 -8.66 -29.47
N GLY A 290 -4.16 -8.19 -29.97
CA GLY A 290 -3.18 -7.46 -29.17
C GLY A 290 -3.73 -6.14 -28.61
N VAL A 291 -4.47 -5.37 -29.41
CA VAL A 291 -5.11 -4.12 -28.99
C VAL A 291 -6.09 -4.36 -27.83
N PHE A 292 -6.98 -5.35 -27.95
CA PHE A 292 -7.90 -5.70 -26.88
C PHE A 292 -7.17 -6.31 -25.66
N SER A 293 -6.08 -7.04 -25.86
CA SER A 293 -5.24 -7.56 -24.77
C SER A 293 -4.57 -6.46 -23.96
N VAL A 294 -3.95 -5.46 -24.61
CA VAL A 294 -3.23 -4.37 -23.93
C VAL A 294 -4.20 -3.43 -23.19
N ASN A 295 -5.40 -3.24 -23.73
CA ASN A 295 -6.45 -2.40 -23.13
C ASN A 295 -7.35 -3.15 -22.12
N GLN A 296 -6.94 -4.35 -21.65
CA GLN A 296 -7.63 -5.13 -20.60
C GLN A 296 -9.06 -5.59 -20.93
N CYS A 297 -9.48 -5.53 -22.19
CA CYS A 297 -10.77 -6.07 -22.65
C CYS A 297 -10.64 -7.54 -23.03
N TYR A 298 -10.31 -8.36 -22.03
CA TYR A 298 -9.87 -9.73 -22.23
C TYR A 298 -10.91 -10.65 -22.86
N THR A 299 -12.19 -10.53 -22.49
CA THR A 299 -13.28 -11.35 -23.04
C THR A 299 -13.38 -11.20 -24.56
N LYS A 300 -13.34 -9.96 -25.05
CA LYS A 300 -13.39 -9.67 -26.48
C LYS A 300 -12.16 -10.19 -27.22
N ALA A 301 -10.98 -10.12 -26.61
CA ALA A 301 -9.76 -10.69 -27.19
C ALA A 301 -9.85 -12.21 -27.35
N VAL A 302 -10.46 -12.93 -26.38
CA VAL A 302 -10.73 -14.37 -26.50
C VAL A 302 -11.75 -14.65 -27.60
N ASP A 303 -12.84 -13.88 -27.70
CA ASP A 303 -13.85 -14.03 -28.75
C ASP A 303 -13.23 -13.89 -30.15
N LEU A 304 -12.38 -12.88 -30.35
CA LEU A 304 -11.66 -12.65 -31.62
C LEU A 304 -10.67 -13.78 -31.94
N PHE A 305 -10.00 -14.34 -30.93
CA PHE A 305 -9.14 -15.50 -31.11
C PHE A 305 -9.93 -16.75 -31.54
N LEU A 306 -11.08 -16.99 -30.91
CA LEU A 306 -11.97 -18.09 -31.27
C LEU A 306 -12.54 -17.90 -32.68
N GLU A 307 -12.88 -16.67 -33.05
CA GLU A 307 -13.34 -16.33 -34.40
C GLU A 307 -12.25 -16.57 -35.45
N MET A 308 -11.01 -16.16 -35.18
CA MET A 308 -9.86 -16.46 -36.03
C MET A 308 -9.73 -17.98 -36.23
N LYS A 309 -9.82 -18.77 -35.16
CA LYS A 309 -9.66 -20.23 -35.21
C LYS A 309 -10.76 -20.93 -36.02
N VAL A 310 -12.00 -20.42 -35.96
CA VAL A 310 -13.18 -21.12 -36.52
C VAL A 310 -13.59 -20.60 -37.90
N ARG A 311 -13.48 -19.29 -38.15
CA ARG A 311 -14.13 -18.63 -39.31
C ARG A 311 -13.17 -17.97 -40.29
N SER A 312 -11.94 -17.62 -39.90
CA SER A 312 -11.05 -16.84 -40.76
C SER A 312 -10.19 -17.69 -41.72
N GLY A 313 -10.07 -18.99 -41.47
CA GLY A 313 -9.19 -19.88 -42.23
C GLY A 313 -7.70 -19.73 -41.92
N PHE A 314 -7.31 -18.76 -41.08
CA PHE A 314 -5.94 -18.58 -40.61
C PHE A 314 -5.66 -19.44 -39.38
N LYS A 315 -4.48 -20.07 -39.35
CA LYS A 315 -4.01 -20.82 -38.17
C LYS A 315 -3.25 -19.89 -37.23
N PRO A 316 -3.46 -19.96 -35.91
CA PRO A 316 -2.66 -19.20 -34.94
C PRO A 316 -1.16 -19.45 -35.11
N ASN A 317 -0.37 -18.38 -35.20
CA ASN A 317 1.08 -18.43 -35.26
C ASN A 317 1.70 -18.05 -33.92
N SER A 318 3.04 -17.95 -33.85
CA SER A 318 3.74 -17.60 -32.61
C SER A 318 3.31 -16.26 -32.03
N VAL A 319 3.08 -15.26 -32.89
CA VAL A 319 2.60 -13.93 -32.47
C VAL A 319 1.18 -14.02 -31.90
N THR A 320 0.27 -14.76 -32.55
CA THR A 320 -1.08 -14.98 -32.02
C THR A 320 -1.06 -15.59 -30.63
N VAL A 321 -0.24 -16.62 -30.42
CA VAL A 321 -0.13 -17.32 -29.13
C VAL A 321 0.38 -16.36 -28.05
N VAL A 322 1.44 -15.60 -28.32
CA VAL A 322 2.01 -14.64 -27.36
C VAL A 322 1.04 -13.49 -27.06
N SER A 323 0.16 -13.12 -27.99
CA SER A 323 -0.89 -12.10 -27.75
C SER A 323 -2.07 -12.61 -26.92
N VAL A 324 -2.42 -13.90 -26.99
CA VAL A 324 -3.60 -14.46 -26.30
C VAL A 324 -3.27 -15.03 -24.92
N LEU A 325 -2.09 -15.59 -24.70
CA LEU A 325 -1.73 -16.15 -23.37
C LEU A 325 -1.82 -15.12 -22.22
N PRO A 326 -1.40 -13.85 -22.39
CA PRO A 326 -1.61 -12.81 -21.37
C PRO A 326 -3.09 -12.55 -21.06
N VAL A 327 -3.97 -12.69 -22.05
CA VAL A 327 -5.42 -12.55 -21.90
C VAL A 327 -5.97 -13.67 -21.00
N CYS A 328 -5.55 -14.92 -21.24
CA CYS A 328 -5.91 -16.05 -20.39
C CYS A 328 -5.38 -15.86 -18.97
N ALA A 329 -4.18 -15.30 -18.82
CA ALA A 329 -3.58 -15.01 -17.53
C ALA A 329 -4.37 -13.95 -16.75
N GLY A 330 -4.84 -12.91 -17.43
CA GLY A 330 -5.67 -11.84 -16.85
C GLY A 330 -7.09 -12.27 -16.49
N LEU A 331 -7.64 -13.29 -17.15
CA LEU A 331 -8.92 -13.92 -16.82
C LEU A 331 -8.80 -15.08 -15.83
N GLU A 332 -7.57 -15.47 -15.47
CA GLU A 332 -7.27 -16.70 -14.73
C GLU A 332 -7.88 -17.96 -15.38
N ASP A 333 -8.04 -17.96 -16.72
CA ASP A 333 -8.66 -19.05 -17.49
C ASP A 333 -7.65 -20.12 -17.86
N GLU A 334 -7.43 -21.06 -16.94
CA GLU A 334 -6.56 -22.22 -17.14
C GLU A 334 -7.03 -23.12 -18.30
N VAL A 335 -8.34 -23.22 -18.54
CA VAL A 335 -8.89 -24.13 -19.54
C VAL A 335 -8.47 -23.67 -20.92
N THR A 336 -8.71 -22.40 -21.27
CA THR A 336 -8.31 -21.84 -22.55
C THR A 336 -6.78 -21.84 -22.71
N ALA A 337 -6.02 -21.54 -21.64
CA ALA A 337 -4.57 -21.62 -21.65
C ALA A 337 -4.07 -23.05 -21.97
N SER A 338 -4.71 -24.07 -21.41
CA SER A 338 -4.38 -25.48 -21.67
C SER A 338 -4.71 -25.92 -23.10
N GLU A 339 -5.80 -25.42 -23.68
CA GLU A 339 -6.15 -25.69 -25.08
C GLU A 339 -5.13 -25.08 -26.04
N ILE A 340 -4.69 -23.84 -25.76
CA ILE A 340 -3.64 -23.16 -26.53
C ILE A 340 -2.31 -23.90 -26.37
N HIS A 341 -1.96 -24.32 -25.15
CA HIS A 341 -0.75 -25.11 -24.92
C HIS A 341 -0.76 -26.43 -25.70
N CYS A 342 -1.89 -27.15 -25.72
CA CYS A 342 -2.05 -28.36 -26.52
C CYS A 342 -1.86 -28.08 -28.03
N TYR A 343 -2.37 -26.95 -28.53
CA TYR A 343 -2.15 -26.52 -29.90
C TYR A 343 -0.67 -26.21 -30.18
N VAL A 344 0.01 -25.48 -29.28
CA VAL A 344 1.43 -25.15 -29.38
C VAL A 344 2.27 -26.42 -29.55
N VAL A 345 2.04 -27.43 -28.71
CA VAL A 345 2.73 -28.74 -28.79
C VAL A 345 2.40 -29.48 -30.10
N LYS A 346 1.13 -29.49 -30.51
CA LYS A 346 0.71 -30.18 -31.76
C LYS A 346 1.33 -29.59 -33.03
N VAL A 347 1.62 -28.29 -33.03
CA VAL A 347 2.18 -27.57 -34.18
C VAL A 347 3.71 -27.41 -34.09
N GLY A 348 4.32 -27.86 -32.98
CA GLY A 348 5.76 -27.79 -32.76
C GLY A 348 6.28 -26.39 -32.41
N LEU A 349 5.41 -25.53 -31.89
CA LEU A 349 5.77 -24.17 -31.47
C LEU A 349 6.41 -24.13 -30.06
N ASP A 350 6.35 -25.24 -29.32
CA ASP A 350 6.92 -25.42 -27.98
C ASP A 350 8.44 -25.28 -27.91
N CYS A 351 9.13 -25.42 -29.05
CA CYS A 351 10.56 -25.17 -29.15
C CYS A 351 10.96 -23.67 -29.01
N GLN A 352 10.02 -22.74 -29.15
CA GLN A 352 10.31 -21.31 -29.07
C GLN A 352 10.33 -20.83 -27.62
N VAL A 353 11.48 -20.31 -27.17
CA VAL A 353 11.66 -19.80 -25.79
C VAL A 353 10.65 -18.71 -25.41
N THR A 354 10.20 -17.89 -26.37
CA THR A 354 9.20 -16.84 -26.15
C THR A 354 7.84 -17.40 -25.78
N ILE A 355 7.43 -18.50 -26.41
CA ILE A 355 6.17 -19.19 -26.11
C ILE A 355 6.29 -19.93 -24.79
N GLY A 356 7.44 -20.58 -24.53
CA GLY A 356 7.74 -21.19 -23.24
C GLY A 356 7.61 -20.19 -22.08
N ASN A 357 8.20 -19.00 -22.22
CA ASN A 357 8.10 -17.93 -21.21
C ASN A 357 6.64 -17.47 -20.99
N ALA A 358 5.85 -17.31 -22.06
CA ALA A 358 4.44 -16.93 -21.96
C ALA A 358 3.58 -18.03 -21.31
N LEU A 359 3.88 -19.31 -21.58
CA LEU A 359 3.23 -20.45 -20.95
C LEU A 359 3.57 -20.57 -19.46
N VAL A 360 4.82 -20.32 -19.08
CA VAL A 360 5.23 -20.25 -17.66
C VAL A 360 4.45 -19.16 -16.92
N ASP A 361 4.32 -17.97 -17.51
CA ASP A 361 3.60 -16.83 -16.92
C ASP A 361 2.09 -17.10 -16.77
N VAL A 362 1.42 -17.63 -17.80
CA VAL A 362 -0.03 -17.89 -17.74
C VAL A 362 -0.38 -18.94 -16.69
N TYR A 363 0.30 -20.09 -16.67
CA TYR A 363 0.03 -21.11 -15.66
C TYR A 363 0.36 -20.61 -14.26
N GLY A 364 1.38 -19.77 -14.16
CA GLY A 364 1.74 -19.08 -12.94
C GLY A 364 0.61 -18.22 -12.38
N LYS A 365 0.06 -17.32 -13.20
CA LYS A 365 -1.02 -16.41 -12.82
C LYS A 365 -2.36 -17.12 -12.58
N CYS A 366 -2.63 -18.21 -13.30
CA CYS A 366 -3.76 -19.11 -13.01
C CYS A 366 -3.59 -19.92 -11.71
N GLY A 367 -2.47 -19.78 -10.98
CA GLY A 367 -2.21 -20.50 -9.74
C GLY A 367 -1.75 -21.96 -9.92
N ASN A 368 -1.60 -22.46 -11.16
CA ASN A 368 -1.07 -23.79 -11.44
C ASN A 368 0.47 -23.78 -11.52
N VAL A 369 1.08 -23.61 -10.35
CA VAL A 369 2.54 -23.60 -10.12
C VAL A 369 3.22 -24.87 -10.65
N LYS A 370 2.54 -26.02 -10.58
CA LYS A 370 3.09 -27.31 -11.06
C LYS A 370 3.21 -27.34 -12.58
N ALA A 371 2.17 -26.93 -13.30
CA ALA A 371 2.20 -26.84 -14.75
C ALA A 371 3.22 -25.79 -15.22
N SER A 372 3.27 -24.63 -14.54
CA SER A 372 4.27 -23.59 -14.81
C SER A 372 5.71 -24.14 -14.68
N LYS A 373 6.00 -24.86 -13.60
CA LYS A 373 7.30 -25.53 -13.41
C LYS A 373 7.58 -26.59 -14.46
N GLN A 374 6.59 -27.41 -14.80
CA GLN A 374 6.76 -28.47 -15.80
C GLN A 374 7.12 -27.88 -17.16
N VAL A 375 6.41 -26.83 -17.60
CA VAL A 375 6.76 -26.13 -18.85
C VAL A 375 8.21 -25.63 -18.77
N PHE A 376 8.59 -24.97 -17.67
CA PHE A 376 9.96 -24.49 -17.49
C PHE A 376 11.00 -25.62 -17.55
N ASP A 377 10.72 -26.78 -16.96
CA ASP A 377 11.61 -27.95 -16.94
C ASP A 377 11.72 -28.63 -18.32
N GLU A 378 10.68 -28.55 -19.15
CA GLU A 378 10.63 -29.09 -20.51
C GLU A 378 11.28 -28.15 -21.56
N MET A 379 11.49 -26.87 -21.24
CA MET A 379 12.14 -25.92 -22.14
C MET A 379 13.58 -26.34 -22.48
N VAL A 380 13.87 -26.45 -23.79
CA VAL A 380 15.19 -26.81 -24.32
C VAL A 380 16.21 -25.69 -24.07
N GLU A 381 15.82 -24.45 -24.37
CA GLU A 381 16.62 -23.26 -24.12
C GLU A 381 15.96 -22.38 -23.07
N ARG A 382 16.74 -21.90 -22.11
CA ARG A 382 16.30 -20.99 -21.06
C ARG A 382 17.17 -19.76 -21.08
N ASN A 383 16.55 -18.59 -21.11
CA ASN A 383 17.23 -17.32 -21.01
C ASN A 383 16.84 -16.59 -19.72
N GLU A 384 17.38 -15.38 -19.50
CA GLU A 384 17.06 -14.56 -18.34
C GLU A 384 15.54 -14.33 -18.17
N VAL A 385 14.81 -14.19 -19.27
CA VAL A 385 13.35 -14.01 -19.24
C VAL A 385 12.65 -15.27 -18.74
N SER A 386 13.10 -16.47 -19.13
CA SER A 386 12.56 -17.75 -18.62
C SER A 386 12.68 -17.85 -17.10
N TRP A 387 13.86 -17.54 -16.57
CA TRP A 387 14.12 -17.56 -15.12
C TRP A 387 13.30 -16.50 -14.39
N ASN A 388 13.18 -15.30 -14.95
CA ASN A 388 12.36 -14.25 -14.37
C ASN A 388 10.88 -14.65 -14.35
N SER A 389 10.34 -15.20 -15.45
CA SER A 389 8.94 -15.64 -15.52
C SER A 389 8.59 -16.65 -14.43
N ILE A 390 9.42 -17.68 -14.20
CA ILE A 390 9.14 -18.68 -13.17
C ILE A 390 9.30 -18.12 -11.74
N ILE A 391 10.31 -17.28 -11.50
CA ILE A 391 10.53 -16.64 -10.19
C ILE A 391 9.38 -15.69 -9.86
N THR A 392 9.00 -14.81 -10.81
CA THR A 392 7.89 -13.86 -10.63
C THR A 392 6.56 -14.60 -10.46
N SER A 393 6.32 -15.69 -11.20
CA SER A 393 5.14 -16.54 -11.02
C SER A 393 5.03 -17.10 -9.61
N PHE A 394 6.12 -17.68 -9.08
CA PHE A 394 6.12 -18.26 -7.74
C PHE A 394 6.02 -17.19 -6.65
N ALA A 395 6.69 -16.04 -6.85
CA ALA A 395 6.58 -14.88 -5.96
C ALA A 395 5.14 -14.35 -5.91
N PHE A 396 4.49 -14.20 -7.07
CA PHE A 396 3.12 -13.68 -7.19
C PHE A 396 2.09 -14.60 -6.52
N THR A 397 2.25 -15.92 -6.66
CA THR A 397 1.35 -16.92 -6.05
C THR A 397 1.64 -17.21 -4.57
N GLY A 398 2.62 -16.53 -3.97
CA GLY A 398 3.01 -16.72 -2.56
C GLY A 398 3.81 -18.00 -2.27
N HIS A 399 4.26 -18.73 -3.30
CA HIS A 399 5.14 -19.89 -3.17
C HIS A 399 6.60 -19.45 -2.96
N ASN A 400 6.81 -18.71 -1.88
CA ASN A 400 8.06 -17.98 -1.58
C ASN A 400 9.31 -18.88 -1.53
N ARG A 401 9.16 -20.12 -1.03
CA ARG A 401 10.29 -21.07 -0.97
C ARG A 401 10.69 -21.57 -2.35
N ASP A 402 9.71 -21.94 -3.17
CA ASP A 402 9.97 -22.38 -4.54
C ASP A 402 10.58 -21.25 -5.36
N ALA A 403 10.13 -20.00 -5.17
CA ALA A 403 10.73 -18.82 -5.82
C ALA A 403 12.21 -18.66 -5.45
N LEU A 404 12.55 -18.81 -4.17
CA LEU A 404 13.94 -18.78 -3.68
C LEU A 404 14.78 -19.93 -4.25
N ASP A 405 14.21 -21.12 -4.39
CA ASP A 405 14.91 -22.27 -4.98
C ASP A 405 15.12 -22.09 -6.49
N MET A 406 14.16 -21.52 -7.22
CA MET A 406 14.37 -21.16 -8.63
C MET A 406 15.43 -20.07 -8.79
N PHE A 407 15.48 -19.09 -7.88
CA PHE A 407 16.54 -18.09 -7.86
C PHE A 407 17.92 -18.73 -7.62
N ARG A 408 18.04 -19.69 -6.70
CA ARG A 408 19.29 -20.46 -6.50
C ARG A 408 19.72 -21.19 -7.77
N LEU A 409 18.79 -21.90 -8.40
CA LEU A 409 19.05 -22.62 -9.65
C LEU A 409 19.48 -21.69 -10.79
N MET A 410 18.96 -20.46 -10.85
CA MET A 410 19.40 -19.42 -11.80
C MET A 410 20.88 -19.06 -11.58
N ILE A 411 21.28 -18.88 -10.32
CA ILE A 411 22.67 -18.58 -9.95
C ILE A 411 23.59 -19.77 -10.29
N ASP A 412 23.18 -20.99 -9.95
CA ASP A 412 23.94 -22.21 -10.24
C ASP A 412 24.10 -22.43 -11.76
N ALA A 413 23.08 -22.08 -12.54
CA ALA A 413 23.11 -22.05 -14.00
C ALA A 413 23.97 -20.90 -14.57
N LYS A 414 24.61 -20.11 -13.72
CA LYS A 414 25.48 -18.95 -14.05
C LYS A 414 24.75 -17.84 -14.81
N VAL A 415 23.43 -17.75 -14.67
CA VAL A 415 22.63 -16.67 -15.26
C VAL A 415 22.63 -15.50 -14.29
N LYS A 416 23.04 -14.31 -14.75
CA LYS A 416 23.16 -13.13 -13.89
C LYS A 416 21.77 -12.57 -13.58
N PRO A 417 21.43 -12.32 -12.29
CA PRO A 417 20.19 -11.63 -11.93
C PRO A 417 20.14 -10.22 -12.51
N ASN A 418 18.99 -9.85 -13.07
CA ASN A 418 18.71 -8.49 -13.56
C ASN A 418 17.68 -7.79 -12.65
N SER A 419 17.20 -6.61 -13.06
CA SER A 419 16.40 -5.76 -12.18
C SER A 419 15.07 -6.39 -11.81
N ILE A 420 14.45 -7.10 -12.76
CA ILE A 420 13.21 -7.85 -12.59
C ILE A 420 13.43 -9.01 -11.61
N THR A 421 14.56 -9.71 -11.68
CA THR A 421 14.88 -10.79 -10.74
C THR A 421 14.95 -10.25 -9.31
N ILE A 422 15.69 -9.15 -9.10
CA ILE A 422 15.89 -8.56 -7.77
C ILE A 422 14.57 -8.02 -7.21
N SER A 423 13.78 -7.30 -8.02
CA SER A 423 12.49 -6.75 -7.60
C SER A 423 11.48 -7.85 -7.26
N SER A 424 11.51 -8.99 -7.96
CA SER A 424 10.66 -10.15 -7.65
C SER A 424 11.10 -10.89 -6.39
N MET A 425 12.41 -10.96 -6.13
CA MET A 425 12.96 -11.67 -4.97
C MET A 425 12.87 -10.90 -3.65
N LEU A 426 12.90 -9.56 -3.68
CA LEU A 426 12.85 -8.76 -2.45
C LEU A 426 11.56 -8.99 -1.64
N PRO A 427 10.35 -8.98 -2.21
CA PRO A 427 9.12 -9.35 -1.51
C PRO A 427 9.16 -10.77 -0.94
N VAL A 428 9.66 -11.74 -1.70
CA VAL A 428 9.82 -13.14 -1.27
C VAL A 428 10.70 -13.22 -0.01
N LEU A 429 11.83 -12.51 0.00
CA LEU A 429 12.73 -12.49 1.16
C LEU A 429 12.11 -11.81 2.37
N VAL A 430 11.26 -10.80 2.16
CA VAL A 430 10.53 -10.13 3.25
C VAL A 430 9.49 -11.04 3.87
N GLU A 431 8.70 -11.74 3.06
CA GLU A 431 7.72 -12.72 3.55
C GLU A 431 8.38 -13.89 4.29
N LEU A 432 9.58 -14.30 3.85
CA LEU A 432 10.41 -15.29 4.56
C LEU A 432 11.21 -14.71 5.73
N GLN A 433 11.06 -13.41 6.05
CA GLN A 433 11.80 -12.68 7.09
C GLN A 433 13.34 -12.79 6.96
N CYS A 434 13.84 -13.04 5.75
CA CYS A 434 15.26 -13.19 5.42
C CYS A 434 15.93 -11.83 5.13
N PHE A 435 15.82 -10.88 6.06
CA PHE A 435 16.25 -9.50 5.84
C PHE A 435 17.76 -9.34 5.54
N ILE A 436 18.60 -10.24 6.06
CA ILE A 436 20.04 -10.24 5.76
C ILE A 436 20.29 -10.46 4.27
N ALA A 437 19.67 -11.50 3.68
CA ALA A 437 19.76 -11.78 2.25
C ALA A 437 19.21 -10.60 1.42
N GLY A 438 18.16 -9.92 1.90
CA GLY A 438 17.65 -8.69 1.27
C GLY A 438 18.70 -7.56 1.24
N THR A 439 19.48 -7.38 2.32
CA THR A 439 20.58 -6.40 2.34
C THR A 439 21.77 -6.80 1.46
N GLU A 440 22.00 -8.10 1.26
CA GLU A 440 23.01 -8.59 0.34
C GLU A 440 22.59 -8.35 -1.12
N LEU A 441 21.32 -8.60 -1.48
CA LEU A 441 20.78 -8.24 -2.79
C LEU A 441 20.84 -6.73 -3.05
N HIS A 442 20.58 -5.89 -2.04
CA HIS A 442 20.79 -4.45 -2.14
C HIS A 442 22.27 -4.09 -2.40
N SER A 443 23.19 -4.78 -1.72
CA SER A 443 24.63 -4.56 -1.95
C SER A 443 25.05 -5.02 -3.35
N PHE A 444 24.45 -6.09 -3.86
CA PHE A 444 24.63 -6.57 -5.22
C PHE A 444 24.09 -5.57 -6.25
N SER A 445 22.87 -5.03 -6.07
CA SER A 445 22.29 -4.05 -7.01
C SER A 445 23.14 -2.79 -7.13
N ILE A 446 23.69 -2.28 -6.03
CA ILE A 446 24.63 -1.14 -6.03
C ILE A 446 25.91 -1.49 -6.81
N ARG A 447 26.45 -2.69 -6.63
CA ARG A 447 27.68 -3.11 -7.33
C ARG A 447 27.47 -3.28 -8.84
N MET A 448 26.27 -3.65 -9.25
CA MET A 448 25.89 -3.81 -10.64
C MET A 448 25.45 -2.49 -11.30
N GLY A 449 25.42 -1.38 -10.57
CA GLY A 449 25.01 -0.06 -11.11
C GLY A 449 23.50 0.03 -11.38
N MET A 450 22.69 -0.75 -10.66
CA MET A 450 21.25 -0.88 -10.87
C MET A 450 20.44 0.00 -9.90
N GLU A 451 21.10 0.85 -9.11
CA GLU A 451 20.46 1.68 -8.08
C GLU A 451 19.53 2.77 -8.64
N SER A 452 19.68 3.10 -9.93
CA SER A 452 18.82 4.06 -10.64
C SER A 452 17.51 3.44 -11.13
N ASP A 453 17.39 2.11 -11.11
CA ASP A 453 16.18 1.40 -11.54
C ASP A 453 15.04 1.60 -10.52
N ILE A 454 13.94 2.19 -10.99
CA ILE A 454 12.77 2.53 -10.17
C ILE A 454 12.10 1.31 -9.55
N PHE A 455 12.10 0.16 -10.23
CA PHE A 455 11.49 -1.08 -9.75
C PHE A 455 12.29 -1.67 -8.58
N ILE A 456 13.62 -1.66 -8.70
CA ILE A 456 14.51 -2.10 -7.62
C ILE A 456 14.40 -1.15 -6.44
N ALA A 457 14.47 0.16 -6.67
CA ALA A 457 14.40 1.17 -5.62
C ALA A 457 13.09 1.07 -4.81
N ASN A 458 11.95 0.92 -5.47
CA ASN A 458 10.65 0.74 -4.81
C ASN A 458 10.60 -0.54 -3.96
N SER A 459 11.10 -1.66 -4.51
CA SER A 459 11.15 -2.95 -3.79
C SER A 459 12.11 -2.91 -2.60
N LEU A 460 13.21 -2.17 -2.71
CA LEU A 460 14.18 -1.96 -1.63
C LEU A 460 13.61 -1.07 -0.52
N ILE A 461 12.83 -0.04 -0.86
CA ILE A 461 12.13 0.80 0.12
C ILE A 461 11.20 -0.08 0.96
N ASP A 462 10.37 -0.92 0.34
CA ASP A 462 9.47 -1.85 1.05
C ASP A 462 10.24 -2.83 1.94
N MET A 463 11.33 -3.43 1.43
CA MET A 463 12.15 -4.37 2.19
C MET A 463 12.78 -3.71 3.43
N HIS A 464 13.38 -2.53 3.28
CA HIS A 464 13.96 -1.81 4.43
C HIS A 464 12.86 -1.35 5.40
N ALA A 465 11.71 -0.93 4.90
CA ALA A 465 10.56 -0.52 5.71
C ALA A 465 10.06 -1.66 6.60
N LYS A 466 9.79 -2.83 6.02
CA LYS A 466 9.31 -4.02 6.75
C LYS A 466 10.38 -4.64 7.65
N SER A 467 11.66 -4.38 7.39
CA SER A 467 12.76 -4.75 8.29
C SER A 467 12.97 -3.79 9.47
N GLY A 468 12.13 -2.75 9.62
CA GLY A 468 12.26 -1.73 10.68
C GLY A 468 13.35 -0.68 10.44
N HIS A 469 14.01 -0.69 9.27
CA HIS A 469 15.10 0.22 8.93
C HIS A 469 14.62 1.41 8.08
N SER A 470 13.66 2.19 8.59
CA SER A 470 13.08 3.33 7.87
C SER A 470 14.12 4.34 7.37
N THR A 471 15.27 4.50 8.05
CA THR A 471 16.35 5.41 7.62
C THR A 471 17.05 4.92 6.35
N LYS A 472 17.25 3.60 6.21
CA LYS A 472 17.83 3.01 4.99
C LYS A 472 16.85 3.13 3.81
N ALA A 473 15.56 2.94 4.06
CA ALA A 473 14.51 3.18 3.07
C ALA A 473 14.52 4.64 2.59
N SER A 474 14.58 5.61 3.51
CA SER A 474 14.73 7.04 3.16
C SER A 474 15.96 7.31 2.28
N ASN A 475 17.10 6.69 2.60
CA ASN A 475 18.32 6.87 1.83
C ASN A 475 18.21 6.35 0.38
N VAL A 476 17.47 5.26 0.16
CA VAL A 476 17.18 4.77 -1.20
C VAL A 476 16.29 5.80 -1.91
N PHE A 477 15.19 6.22 -1.29
CA PHE A 477 14.23 7.16 -1.86
C PHE A 477 14.85 8.52 -2.26
N TYR A 478 15.68 9.10 -1.38
CA TYR A 478 16.32 10.40 -1.65
C TYR A 478 17.43 10.33 -2.70
N LYS A 479 17.96 9.15 -3.01
CA LYS A 479 18.93 8.94 -4.10
C LYS A 479 18.31 8.72 -5.47
N MET A 480 17.00 8.49 -5.56
CA MET A 480 16.32 8.31 -6.85
C MET A 480 16.32 9.61 -7.67
N ASN A 481 16.70 9.51 -8.94
CA ASN A 481 16.68 10.65 -9.87
C ASN A 481 15.25 10.99 -10.32
N ILE A 482 14.45 9.96 -10.57
CA ILE A 482 13.05 10.06 -10.98
C ILE A 482 12.21 9.33 -9.95
N ARG A 483 11.14 9.96 -9.47
CA ARG A 483 10.20 9.41 -8.49
C ARG A 483 8.81 9.49 -9.08
N ASN A 484 8.16 8.35 -9.25
CA ASN A 484 6.77 8.31 -9.64
C ASN A 484 5.86 8.13 -8.41
N VAL A 485 4.56 8.13 -8.64
CA VAL A 485 3.54 7.85 -7.62
C VAL A 485 3.83 6.59 -6.79
N VAL A 486 4.37 5.52 -7.41
CA VAL A 486 4.69 4.26 -6.71
C VAL A 486 5.81 4.47 -5.70
N SER A 487 6.87 5.20 -6.08
CA SER A 487 7.99 5.53 -5.17
C SER A 487 7.53 6.35 -3.97
N TRP A 488 6.67 7.35 -4.19
CA TRP A 488 6.09 8.16 -3.11
C TRP A 488 5.21 7.31 -2.20
N ASN A 489 4.34 6.47 -2.77
CA ASN A 489 3.45 5.60 -2.00
C ASN A 489 4.19 4.57 -1.16
N ALA A 490 5.27 3.98 -1.68
CA ALA A 490 6.15 3.09 -0.92
C ALA A 490 6.78 3.79 0.29
N MET A 491 7.22 5.05 0.10
CA MET A 491 7.82 5.82 1.18
C MET A 491 6.80 6.31 2.22
N ILE A 492 5.58 6.67 1.79
CA ILE A 492 4.47 7.02 2.69
C ILE A 492 4.05 5.79 3.51
N ALA A 493 3.93 4.62 2.88
CA ALA A 493 3.65 3.36 3.57
C ALA A 493 4.74 3.04 4.60
N ASN A 494 6.02 3.19 4.24
CA ASN A 494 7.15 2.99 5.15
C ASN A 494 7.00 3.83 6.43
N PHE A 495 6.78 5.14 6.30
CA PHE A 495 6.61 6.02 7.46
C PHE A 495 5.33 5.72 8.24
N ALA A 496 4.22 5.41 7.57
CA ALA A 496 2.99 5.03 8.22
C ALA A 496 3.11 3.70 8.97
N GLN A 497 3.91 2.73 8.51
CA GLN A 497 4.11 1.44 9.18
C GLN A 497 5.12 1.53 10.34
N ASN A 498 6.14 2.38 10.24
CA ASN A 498 7.22 2.51 11.24
C ASN A 498 6.94 3.59 12.31
N SER A 499 5.68 3.90 12.60
CA SER A 499 5.27 4.89 13.62
C SER A 499 5.90 6.29 13.43
N LEU A 500 6.07 6.69 12.17
CA LEU A 500 6.50 8.03 11.76
C LEU A 500 5.34 8.76 11.07
N GLU A 501 4.17 8.78 11.72
CA GLU A 501 2.91 9.21 11.11
C GLU A 501 2.93 10.66 10.62
N SER A 502 3.58 11.57 11.35
CA SER A 502 3.70 12.99 10.96
C SER A 502 4.56 13.17 9.71
N ALA A 503 5.61 12.37 9.55
CA ALA A 503 6.46 12.37 8.36
C ALA A 503 5.72 11.81 7.14
N ALA A 504 4.88 10.79 7.32
CA ALA A 504 4.04 10.23 6.25
C ALA A 504 3.09 11.29 5.67
N ILE A 505 2.43 12.06 6.53
CA ILE A 505 1.56 13.19 6.11
C ILE A 505 2.38 14.28 5.40
N GLY A 506 3.58 14.58 5.91
CA GLY A 506 4.51 15.53 5.29
C GLY A 506 4.93 15.12 3.87
N LEU A 507 5.13 13.83 3.62
CA LEU A 507 5.48 13.31 2.28
C LEU A 507 4.38 13.50 1.25
N VAL A 508 3.10 13.39 1.63
CA VAL A 508 1.99 13.65 0.69
C VAL A 508 2.04 15.10 0.18
N ARG A 509 2.38 16.05 1.05
CA ARG A 509 2.56 17.46 0.65
C ARG A 509 3.77 17.65 -0.26
N GLN A 510 4.86 16.93 -0.01
CA GLN A 510 6.05 16.96 -0.86
C GLN A 510 5.77 16.35 -2.25
N MET A 511 5.04 15.22 -2.31
CA MET A 511 4.59 14.59 -3.54
C MET A 511 3.84 15.59 -4.42
N GLN A 512 2.87 16.31 -3.84
CA GLN A 512 2.10 17.35 -4.53
C GLN A 512 2.98 18.52 -5.01
N ALA A 513 3.95 18.94 -4.21
CA ALA A 513 4.89 20.00 -4.59
C ALA A 513 5.81 19.61 -5.76
N HIS A 514 6.00 18.31 -6.01
CA HIS A 514 6.76 17.78 -7.15
C HIS A 514 5.88 17.52 -8.39
N GLY A 515 4.60 17.92 -8.36
CA GLY A 515 3.68 17.75 -9.48
C GLY A 515 2.98 16.38 -9.54
N GLU A 516 3.25 15.50 -8.57
CA GLU A 516 2.63 14.18 -8.51
C GLU A 516 1.27 14.23 -7.80
N ILE A 517 0.25 13.59 -8.40
CA ILE A 517 -1.12 13.64 -7.88
C ILE A 517 -1.37 12.42 -6.96
N PRO A 518 -1.76 12.64 -5.68
CA PRO A 518 -2.15 11.56 -4.78
C PRO A 518 -3.30 10.72 -5.35
N ASN A 519 -3.18 9.40 -5.31
CA ASN A 519 -4.19 8.46 -5.79
C ASN A 519 -4.82 7.65 -4.63
N CYS A 520 -5.67 6.67 -4.95
CA CYS A 520 -6.31 5.80 -3.95
C CYS A 520 -5.28 5.16 -3.01
N VAL A 521 -4.18 4.64 -3.56
CA VAL A 521 -3.09 4.01 -2.78
C VAL A 521 -2.41 5.02 -1.84
N THR A 522 -2.26 6.27 -2.27
CA THR A 522 -1.73 7.33 -1.40
C THR A 522 -2.65 7.56 -0.20
N PHE A 523 -3.96 7.65 -0.43
CA PHE A 523 -4.95 7.88 0.62
C PHE A 523 -5.04 6.70 1.59
N THR A 524 -5.06 5.46 1.11
CA THR A 524 -5.08 4.26 1.95
C THR A 524 -3.85 4.16 2.85
N ASN A 525 -2.69 4.63 2.39
CA ASN A 525 -1.45 4.59 3.19
C ASN A 525 -1.36 5.71 4.23
N VAL A 526 -1.89 6.91 3.95
CA VAL A 526 -1.76 8.07 4.85
C VAL A 526 -2.90 8.19 5.87
N LEU A 527 -4.12 7.74 5.54
CA LEU A 527 -5.27 7.85 6.44
C LEU A 527 -5.09 7.11 7.78
N PRO A 528 -4.50 5.89 7.83
CA PRO A 528 -4.16 5.23 9.09
C PRO A 528 -3.21 6.06 9.97
N ALA A 529 -2.27 6.81 9.36
CA ALA A 529 -1.39 7.71 10.08
C ALA A 529 -2.19 8.87 10.72
N CYS A 530 -3.15 9.45 10.00
CA CYS A 530 -4.07 10.45 10.57
C CYS A 530 -4.91 9.88 11.72
N ALA A 531 -5.39 8.64 11.56
CA ALA A 531 -6.22 7.94 12.54
C ALA A 531 -5.49 7.73 13.88
N ARG A 532 -4.22 7.31 13.83
CA ARG A 532 -3.42 7.03 15.04
C ARG A 532 -3.03 8.29 15.82
N ILE A 533 -2.71 9.39 15.14
CA ILE A 533 -2.43 10.67 15.82
C ILE A 533 -3.73 11.36 16.27
N GLY A 534 -4.88 11.02 15.68
CA GLY A 534 -6.13 11.75 15.90
C GLY A 534 -6.20 13.08 15.13
N PHE A 535 -5.51 13.18 13.99
CA PHE A 535 -5.46 14.39 13.15
C PHE A 535 -6.72 14.56 12.29
N LEU A 536 -7.84 14.86 12.95
CA LEU A 536 -9.16 14.99 12.31
C LEU A 536 -9.20 16.04 11.19
N CYS A 537 -8.54 17.18 11.35
CA CYS A 537 -8.55 18.25 10.34
C CYS A 537 -7.87 17.79 9.04
N THR A 538 -6.70 17.20 9.12
CA THR A 538 -5.98 16.65 7.95
C THR A 538 -6.75 15.49 7.32
N GLY A 539 -7.36 14.63 8.13
CA GLY A 539 -8.25 13.58 7.63
C GLY A 539 -9.43 14.15 6.82
N LYS A 540 -10.04 15.25 7.27
CA LYS A 540 -11.11 15.95 6.52
C LYS A 540 -10.59 16.61 5.24
N GLU A 541 -9.38 17.15 5.24
CA GLU A 541 -8.75 17.69 4.01
C GLU A 541 -8.55 16.59 2.97
N ILE A 542 -8.03 15.43 3.38
CA ILE A 542 -7.85 14.25 2.52
C ILE A 542 -9.20 13.74 2.01
N HIS A 543 -10.20 13.63 2.88
CA HIS A 543 -11.55 13.24 2.48
C HIS A 543 -12.12 14.20 1.43
N GLY A 544 -12.05 15.52 1.67
CA GLY A 544 -12.50 16.53 0.70
C GLY A 544 -11.76 16.43 -0.63
N ARG A 545 -10.47 16.09 -0.62
CA ARG A 545 -9.71 15.86 -1.86
C ARG A 545 -10.13 14.57 -2.57
N SER A 546 -10.34 13.48 -1.84
CA SER A 546 -10.79 12.19 -2.40
C SER A 546 -12.17 12.31 -3.09
N ILE A 547 -13.05 13.19 -2.58
CA ILE A 547 -14.34 13.47 -3.22
C ILE A 547 -14.13 14.19 -4.56
N ARG A 548 -13.26 15.22 -4.60
CA ARG A 548 -12.99 15.98 -5.83
C ARG A 548 -12.30 15.14 -6.91
N THR A 549 -11.51 14.14 -6.52
CA THR A 549 -10.83 13.23 -7.46
C THR A 549 -11.66 11.99 -7.81
N GLY A 550 -12.89 11.87 -7.31
CA GLY A 550 -13.74 10.69 -7.51
C GLY A 550 -13.28 9.42 -6.77
N SER A 551 -12.20 9.49 -5.99
CA SER A 551 -11.59 8.36 -5.29
C SER A 551 -12.31 7.98 -3.98
N ALA A 552 -13.23 8.82 -3.49
CA ALA A 552 -13.92 8.61 -2.21
C ALA A 552 -14.80 7.35 -2.17
N PHE A 553 -15.21 6.84 -3.34
CA PHE A 553 -16.07 5.66 -3.47
C PHE A 553 -15.30 4.35 -3.63
N ASP A 554 -13.97 4.42 -3.75
CA ASP A 554 -13.11 3.24 -3.72
C ASP A 554 -13.25 2.54 -2.35
N LEU A 555 -13.39 1.21 -2.37
CA LEU A 555 -13.64 0.39 -1.18
C LEU A 555 -12.52 0.55 -0.14
N TYR A 556 -11.26 0.58 -0.58
CA TYR A 556 -10.13 0.69 0.34
C TYR A 556 -10.01 2.10 0.92
N VAL A 557 -10.24 3.14 0.10
CA VAL A 557 -10.23 4.54 0.57
C VAL A 557 -11.37 4.80 1.55
N SER A 558 -12.58 4.35 1.24
CA SER A 558 -13.75 4.51 2.13
C SER A 558 -13.61 3.74 3.45
N ASN A 559 -13.01 2.54 3.43
CA ASN A 559 -12.63 1.82 4.65
C ASN A 559 -11.60 2.61 5.48
N ALA A 560 -10.54 3.10 4.85
CA ALA A 560 -9.52 3.90 5.54
C ALA A 560 -10.07 5.23 6.11
N LEU A 561 -11.01 5.86 5.41
CA LEU A 561 -11.72 7.06 5.89
C LEU A 561 -12.63 6.74 7.08
N THR A 562 -13.38 5.65 7.01
CA THR A 562 -14.26 5.19 8.09
C THR A 562 -13.45 4.89 9.36
N ASP A 563 -12.32 4.18 9.23
CA ASP A 563 -11.41 3.90 10.36
C ASP A 563 -10.80 5.18 10.93
N MET A 564 -10.38 6.11 10.07
CA MET A 564 -9.85 7.41 10.48
C MET A 564 -10.87 8.21 11.30
N TYR A 565 -12.12 8.32 10.82
CA TYR A 565 -13.16 9.02 11.57
C TYR A 565 -13.53 8.31 12.87
N ALA A 566 -13.62 6.98 12.87
CA ALA A 566 -13.94 6.20 14.05
C ALA A 566 -12.88 6.40 15.14
N LYS A 567 -11.59 6.27 14.81
CA LYS A 567 -10.47 6.47 15.75
C LYS A 567 -10.30 7.92 16.20
N CYS A 568 -10.71 8.89 15.38
CA CYS A 568 -10.80 10.30 15.79
C CYS A 568 -12.04 10.61 16.66
N GLY A 569 -12.84 9.60 17.04
CA GLY A 569 -14.04 9.77 17.86
C GLY A 569 -15.25 10.37 17.13
N CYS A 570 -15.20 10.50 15.80
CA CYS A 570 -16.25 11.08 14.98
C CYS A 570 -17.13 10.01 14.31
N LEU A 571 -17.76 9.14 15.12
CA LEU A 571 -18.54 8.00 14.61
C LEU A 571 -19.70 8.40 13.68
N ASN A 572 -20.30 9.57 13.88
CA ASN A 572 -21.34 10.08 12.96
C ASN A 572 -20.82 10.28 11.53
N LEU A 573 -19.59 10.77 11.37
CA LEU A 573 -18.96 10.93 10.05
C LEU A 573 -18.54 9.56 9.50
N ALA A 574 -18.00 8.68 10.34
CA ALA A 574 -17.68 7.31 9.93
C ALA A 574 -18.92 6.58 9.39
N GLN A 575 -20.05 6.66 10.10
CA GLN A 575 -21.33 6.10 9.66
C GLN A 575 -21.83 6.72 8.36
N SER A 576 -21.61 8.03 8.16
CA SER A 576 -22.01 8.70 6.92
C SER A 576 -21.22 8.18 5.71
N VAL A 577 -19.90 8.00 5.85
CA VAL A 577 -19.03 7.44 4.79
C VAL A 577 -19.40 5.99 4.51
N PHE A 578 -19.60 5.19 5.55
CA PHE A 578 -20.02 3.79 5.44
C PHE A 578 -21.36 3.61 4.70
N LYS A 579 -22.33 4.50 4.91
CA LYS A 579 -23.66 4.39 4.28
C LYS A 579 -23.65 4.69 2.78
N ILE A 580 -22.74 5.54 2.30
CA ILE A 580 -22.67 5.97 0.90
C ILE A 580 -21.66 5.16 0.07
N SER A 581 -20.87 4.28 0.69
CA SER A 581 -19.80 3.51 0.05
C SER A 581 -20.22 2.05 -0.20
N LEU A 582 -19.44 1.37 -1.05
CA LEU A 582 -19.46 -0.10 -1.13
C LEU A 582 -18.97 -0.65 0.21
N ARG A 583 -19.58 -1.74 0.67
CA ARG A 583 -19.34 -2.32 2.00
C ARG A 583 -18.89 -3.76 1.86
N ASP A 584 -17.81 -4.09 2.54
CA ASP A 584 -17.28 -5.45 2.69
C ASP A 584 -17.20 -5.84 4.18
N GLU A 585 -16.67 -7.03 4.46
CA GLU A 585 -16.46 -7.49 5.84
C GLU A 585 -15.62 -6.50 6.66
N VAL A 586 -14.62 -5.87 6.02
CA VAL A 586 -13.71 -4.91 6.67
C VAL A 586 -14.47 -3.63 7.04
N SER A 587 -15.36 -3.11 6.17
CA SER A 587 -16.19 -1.95 6.44
C SER A 587 -17.01 -2.11 7.72
N TYR A 588 -17.67 -3.27 7.88
CA TYR A 588 -18.47 -3.57 9.07
C TYR A 588 -17.58 -3.73 10.31
N ASN A 589 -16.46 -4.45 10.20
CA ASN A 589 -15.53 -4.65 11.30
C ASN A 589 -15.01 -3.33 11.89
N ILE A 590 -14.68 -2.36 11.04
CA ILE A 590 -14.22 -1.03 11.47
C ILE A 590 -15.26 -0.36 12.38
N LEU A 591 -16.54 -0.36 11.97
CA LEU A 591 -17.60 0.26 12.77
C LEU A 591 -17.99 -0.57 13.99
N ILE A 592 -18.05 -1.90 13.89
CA ILE A 592 -18.33 -2.79 15.02
C ILE A 592 -17.31 -2.53 16.14
N VAL A 593 -16.02 -2.46 15.80
CA VAL A 593 -14.95 -2.13 16.75
C VAL A 593 -15.06 -0.68 17.22
N GLY A 594 -15.29 0.27 16.30
CA GLY A 594 -15.44 1.69 16.63
C GLY A 594 -16.56 1.97 17.64
N TYR A 595 -17.74 1.37 17.45
CA TYR A 595 -18.87 1.49 18.39
C TYR A 595 -18.65 0.70 19.68
N SER A 596 -17.92 -0.43 19.65
CA SER A 596 -17.65 -1.22 20.86
C SER A 596 -16.86 -0.48 21.95
N GLN A 597 -16.20 0.62 21.60
CA GLN A 597 -15.35 1.41 22.50
C GLN A 597 -16.02 2.72 22.96
N THR A 598 -17.25 2.99 22.55
CA THR A 598 -17.97 4.24 22.88
C THR A 598 -19.19 3.98 23.76
N THR A 599 -19.92 5.04 24.14
CA THR A 599 -21.18 4.88 24.89
C THR A 599 -22.27 4.19 24.08
N ASP A 600 -22.16 4.22 22.74
CA ASP A 600 -23.14 3.68 21.80
C ASP A 600 -22.77 2.23 21.41
N CYS A 601 -22.36 1.42 22.39
CA CYS A 601 -21.95 0.02 22.18
C CYS A 601 -23.07 -0.85 21.57
N SER A 602 -24.34 -0.48 21.75
CA SER A 602 -25.49 -1.22 21.20
C SER A 602 -25.46 -1.33 19.68
N GLU A 603 -24.93 -0.31 19.00
CA GLU A 603 -24.83 -0.22 17.55
C GLU A 603 -23.83 -1.27 17.00
N SER A 604 -22.86 -1.69 17.81
CA SER A 604 -21.96 -2.79 17.45
C SER A 604 -22.73 -4.11 17.27
N LEU A 605 -23.74 -4.39 18.11
CA LEU A 605 -24.58 -5.58 18.01
C LEU A 605 -25.49 -5.52 16.78
N THR A 606 -26.06 -4.35 16.47
CA THR A 606 -26.95 -4.19 15.31
C THR A 606 -26.18 -4.36 14.00
N LEU A 607 -24.98 -3.78 13.90
CA LEU A 607 -24.09 -3.94 12.75
C LEU A 607 -23.61 -5.39 12.58
N PHE A 608 -23.29 -6.08 13.67
CA PHE A 608 -22.90 -7.50 13.63
C PHE A 608 -24.03 -8.40 13.08
N LEU A 609 -25.27 -8.13 13.46
CA LEU A 609 -26.45 -8.84 12.95
C LEU A 609 -26.71 -8.49 11.49
N GLU A 610 -26.64 -7.20 11.11
CA GLU A 610 -26.81 -6.73 9.74
C GLU A 610 -25.79 -7.39 8.80
N MET A 611 -24.52 -7.49 9.21
CA MET A 611 -23.46 -8.16 8.47
C MET A 611 -23.83 -9.61 8.10
N GLY A 612 -24.39 -10.36 9.06
CA GLY A 612 -24.86 -11.73 8.82
C GLY A 612 -26.09 -11.81 7.92
N LEU A 613 -27.03 -10.87 8.04
CA LEU A 613 -28.23 -10.81 7.20
C LEU A 613 -27.91 -10.48 5.73
N MET A 614 -26.84 -9.73 5.49
CA MET A 614 -26.33 -9.45 4.14
C MET A 614 -25.54 -10.61 3.53
N GLY A 615 -25.40 -11.73 4.24
CA GLY A 615 -24.68 -12.92 3.77
C GLY A 615 -23.16 -12.85 3.90
N MET A 616 -22.61 -11.80 4.52
CA MET A 616 -21.18 -11.69 4.79
C MET A 616 -20.77 -12.59 5.95
N LYS A 617 -19.51 -13.07 5.93
CA LYS A 617 -19.00 -13.98 6.97
C LYS A 617 -18.39 -13.19 8.11
N HIS A 618 -18.77 -13.54 9.34
CA HIS A 618 -18.07 -13.04 10.54
C HIS A 618 -16.66 -13.61 10.62
N ASP A 619 -15.71 -12.77 11.00
CA ASP A 619 -14.33 -13.14 11.25
C ASP A 619 -13.93 -12.87 12.71
N THR A 620 -12.66 -13.12 13.03
CA THR A 620 -12.10 -12.89 14.38
C THR A 620 -12.31 -11.45 14.85
N VAL A 621 -12.18 -10.46 13.96
CA VAL A 621 -12.31 -9.04 14.31
C VAL A 621 -13.77 -8.69 14.61
N SER A 622 -14.72 -9.21 13.81
CA SER A 622 -16.15 -9.05 14.08
C SER A 622 -16.50 -9.58 15.47
N PHE A 623 -15.99 -10.76 15.83
CA PHE A 623 -16.25 -11.41 17.11
C PHE A 623 -15.64 -10.68 18.29
N VAL A 624 -14.37 -10.28 18.19
CA VAL A 624 -13.70 -9.49 19.24
C VAL A 624 -14.44 -8.17 19.49
N GLY A 625 -14.83 -7.47 18.43
CA GLY A 625 -15.58 -6.21 18.53
C GLY A 625 -16.94 -6.38 19.20
N VAL A 626 -17.75 -7.35 18.77
CA VAL A 626 -19.09 -7.57 19.35
C VAL A 626 -19.02 -8.09 20.79
N LEU A 627 -18.03 -8.93 21.13
CA LEU A 627 -17.82 -9.39 22.51
C LEU A 627 -17.40 -8.24 23.42
N SER A 628 -16.52 -7.35 22.95
CA SER A 628 -16.14 -6.12 23.66
C SER A 628 -17.37 -5.23 23.90
N ALA A 629 -18.25 -5.08 22.91
CA ALA A 629 -19.50 -4.35 23.08
C ALA A 629 -20.42 -5.00 24.13
N CYS A 630 -20.57 -6.33 24.11
CA CYS A 630 -21.33 -7.05 25.15
C CYS A 630 -20.71 -6.87 26.54
N ALA A 631 -19.38 -6.86 26.65
CA ALA A 631 -18.67 -6.67 27.90
C ALA A 631 -18.93 -5.27 28.48
N ASN A 632 -18.88 -4.24 27.64
CA ASN A 632 -19.12 -2.85 28.04
C ASN A 632 -20.59 -2.55 28.34
N LEU A 633 -21.53 -3.27 27.72
CA LEU A 633 -22.97 -3.19 28.01
C LEU A 633 -23.41 -4.07 29.20
N ALA A 634 -22.53 -4.93 29.72
CA ALA A 634 -22.87 -6.03 30.61
C ALA A 634 -24.00 -6.94 30.06
N ALA A 635 -24.05 -7.12 28.74
CA ALA A 635 -25.09 -7.84 28.00
C ALA A 635 -24.85 -9.36 27.97
N ILE A 636 -24.96 -10.01 29.12
CA ILE A 636 -24.59 -11.43 29.31
C ILE A 636 -25.39 -12.42 28.45
N LYS A 637 -26.66 -12.13 28.17
CA LYS A 637 -27.53 -13.01 27.35
C LYS A 637 -27.02 -13.09 25.92
N GLN A 638 -26.85 -11.93 25.28
CA GLN A 638 -26.31 -11.79 23.93
C GLN A 638 -24.88 -12.33 23.86
N GLY A 639 -24.05 -12.04 24.87
CA GLY A 639 -22.70 -12.60 24.97
C GLY A 639 -22.65 -14.13 24.97
N LYS A 640 -23.58 -14.80 25.67
CA LYS A 640 -23.71 -16.27 25.65
C LYS A 640 -24.21 -16.81 24.30
N GLU A 641 -25.14 -16.12 23.66
CA GLU A 641 -25.61 -16.48 22.31
C GLU A 641 -24.46 -16.45 21.30
N ILE A 642 -23.65 -15.37 21.35
CA ILE A 642 -22.44 -15.21 20.53
C ILE A 642 -21.40 -16.28 20.87
N HIS A 643 -21.17 -16.59 22.15
CA HIS A 643 -20.27 -17.67 22.54
C HIS A 643 -20.73 -19.03 21.99
N GLY A 644 -22.02 -19.34 22.04
CA GLY A 644 -22.57 -20.55 21.42
C GLY A 644 -22.41 -20.57 19.90
N PHE A 645 -22.45 -19.41 19.24
CA PHE A 645 -22.17 -19.28 17.81
C PHE A 645 -20.68 -19.51 17.49
N LEU A 646 -19.78 -18.94 18.30
CA LEU A 646 -18.33 -19.13 18.23
C LEU A 646 -17.90 -20.60 18.34
N MET A 647 -18.52 -21.34 19.26
CA MET A 647 -18.27 -22.78 19.44
C MET A 647 -18.61 -23.57 18.16
N ARG A 648 -19.78 -23.31 17.56
CA ARG A 648 -20.23 -23.96 16.33
C ARG A 648 -19.36 -23.66 15.11
N LYS A 649 -18.68 -22.50 15.12
CA LYS A 649 -17.77 -22.06 14.05
C LYS A 649 -16.30 -22.33 14.34
N MET A 650 -15.97 -23.00 15.46
CA MET A 650 -14.60 -23.33 15.88
C MET A 650 -13.67 -22.12 16.11
N PHE A 651 -14.21 -20.92 16.31
CA PHE A 651 -13.42 -19.71 16.59
C PHE A 651 -12.92 -19.62 18.04
N HIS A 652 -13.49 -20.39 18.96
CA HIS A 652 -13.09 -20.41 20.38
C HIS A 652 -11.63 -20.84 20.61
N LEU A 653 -11.00 -21.50 19.63
CA LEU A 653 -9.59 -21.89 19.66
C LEU A 653 -8.64 -20.72 19.38
N GLN A 654 -9.14 -19.61 18.81
CA GLN A 654 -8.35 -18.43 18.53
C GLN A 654 -8.14 -17.62 19.82
N LEU A 655 -6.88 -17.41 20.20
CA LEU A 655 -6.50 -16.77 21.46
C LEU A 655 -7.13 -15.38 21.65
N PHE A 656 -7.20 -14.58 20.59
CA PHE A 656 -7.82 -13.25 20.64
C PHE A 656 -9.31 -13.30 21.02
N VAL A 657 -10.06 -14.26 20.47
CA VAL A 657 -11.49 -14.45 20.79
C VAL A 657 -11.65 -14.96 22.22
N ALA A 658 -10.81 -15.90 22.64
CA ALA A 658 -10.81 -16.40 24.01
C ALA A 658 -10.55 -15.28 25.02
N ASN A 659 -9.58 -14.39 24.76
CA ASN A 659 -9.31 -13.22 25.60
C ASN A 659 -10.49 -12.24 25.65
N SER A 660 -11.21 -12.03 24.54
CA SER A 660 -12.45 -11.24 24.55
C SER A 660 -13.61 -11.91 25.31
N LEU A 661 -13.70 -13.25 25.28
CA LEU A 661 -14.65 -13.99 26.11
C LEU A 661 -14.32 -13.88 27.60
N LEU A 662 -13.03 -13.89 27.95
CA LEU A 662 -12.59 -13.61 29.31
C LEU A 662 -13.05 -12.22 29.75
N ASP A 663 -12.78 -11.17 28.96
CA ASP A 663 -13.19 -9.79 29.28
C ASP A 663 -14.71 -9.64 29.41
N LEU A 664 -15.47 -10.29 28.51
CA LEU A 664 -16.93 -10.36 28.59
C LEU A 664 -17.39 -10.95 29.92
N TYR A 665 -16.90 -12.13 30.27
CA TYR A 665 -17.40 -12.84 31.45
C TYR A 665 -16.92 -12.21 32.75
N THR A 666 -15.70 -11.66 32.82
CA THR A 666 -15.21 -10.93 33.99
C THR A 666 -16.02 -9.66 34.23
N LYS A 667 -16.24 -8.83 33.20
CA LYS A 667 -17.02 -7.58 33.32
C LYS A 667 -18.50 -7.81 33.60
N CYS A 668 -19.07 -8.91 33.11
CA CYS A 668 -20.45 -9.32 33.44
C CYS A 668 -20.58 -10.00 34.82
N GLY A 669 -19.50 -10.11 35.61
CA GLY A 669 -19.51 -10.73 36.94
C GLY A 669 -19.65 -12.25 36.94
N ARG A 670 -19.48 -12.92 35.79
CA ARG A 670 -19.54 -14.39 35.65
C ARG A 670 -18.14 -15.00 35.61
N ILE A 671 -17.41 -14.84 36.72
CA ILE A 671 -16.03 -15.32 36.85
C ILE A 671 -15.91 -16.85 36.76
N ASP A 672 -16.98 -17.56 37.06
CA ASP A 672 -17.10 -19.01 36.89
C ASP A 672 -16.90 -19.41 35.43
N LEU A 673 -17.61 -18.76 34.51
CA LEU A 673 -17.48 -18.98 33.07
C LEU A 673 -16.15 -18.46 32.53
N ALA A 674 -15.66 -17.32 33.04
CA ALA A 674 -14.33 -16.83 32.68
C ALA A 674 -13.24 -17.85 33.04
N ARG A 675 -13.34 -18.49 34.21
CA ARG A 675 -12.39 -19.52 34.64
C ARG A 675 -12.43 -20.77 33.75
N GLU A 676 -13.63 -21.20 33.32
CA GLU A 676 -13.76 -22.31 32.38
C GLU A 676 -13.08 -21.99 31.04
N VAL A 677 -13.31 -20.80 30.49
CA VAL A 677 -12.65 -20.33 29.26
C VAL A 677 -11.14 -20.28 29.47
N PHE A 678 -10.67 -19.68 30.57
CA PHE A 678 -9.25 -19.55 30.87
C PHE A 678 -8.53 -20.89 30.94
N ASN A 679 -9.13 -21.87 31.63
CA ASN A 679 -8.59 -23.22 31.73
C ASN A 679 -8.56 -23.94 30.37
N GLY A 680 -9.49 -23.61 29.48
CA GLY A 680 -9.56 -24.16 28.12
C GLY A 680 -8.51 -23.60 27.15
N ILE A 681 -7.82 -22.50 27.49
CA ILE A 681 -6.78 -21.91 26.63
C ILE A 681 -5.48 -22.74 26.73
N PRO A 682 -5.00 -23.35 25.62
CA PRO A 682 -3.80 -24.20 25.66
C PRO A 682 -2.52 -23.42 25.97
N ASN A 683 -2.33 -22.29 25.27
CA ASN A 683 -1.18 -21.39 25.42
C ASN A 683 -1.72 -20.01 25.81
N LYS A 684 -1.62 -19.66 27.09
CA LYS A 684 -2.11 -18.38 27.62
C LYS A 684 -1.06 -17.30 27.36
N ASP A 685 -1.50 -16.13 26.92
CA ASP A 685 -0.64 -14.97 26.80
C ASP A 685 -0.78 -14.05 28.01
N VAL A 686 0.03 -12.99 28.04
CA VAL A 686 -0.01 -11.96 29.07
C VAL A 686 -1.41 -11.36 29.22
N ALA A 687 -2.16 -11.20 28.12
CA ALA A 687 -3.52 -10.67 28.15
C ALA A 687 -4.50 -11.64 28.84
N SER A 688 -4.41 -12.95 28.59
CA SER A 688 -5.24 -13.97 29.27
C SER A 688 -5.10 -13.87 30.79
N TRP A 689 -3.86 -13.80 31.29
CA TRP A 689 -3.56 -13.70 32.72
C TRP A 689 -4.03 -12.39 33.32
N ASN A 690 -3.72 -11.26 32.67
CA ASN A 690 -4.07 -9.93 33.16
C ASN A 690 -5.58 -9.72 33.27
N THR A 691 -6.35 -10.22 32.30
CA THR A 691 -7.83 -10.16 32.34
C THR A 691 -8.40 -10.91 33.54
N MET A 692 -7.84 -12.09 33.87
CA MET A 692 -8.28 -12.84 35.06
C MET A 692 -7.86 -12.18 36.37
N ILE A 693 -6.63 -11.65 36.46
CA ILE A 693 -6.15 -10.92 37.65
C ILE A 693 -7.04 -9.71 37.93
N LEU A 694 -7.33 -8.91 36.90
CA LEU A 694 -8.25 -7.78 37.00
C LEU A 694 -9.67 -8.23 37.39
N GLY A 695 -10.17 -9.30 36.77
CA GLY A 695 -11.50 -9.85 37.07
C GLY A 695 -11.67 -10.27 38.53
N TYR A 696 -10.71 -11.03 39.09
CA TYR A 696 -10.74 -11.41 40.51
C TYR A 696 -10.50 -10.21 41.43
N GLY A 697 -9.65 -9.25 41.02
CA GLY A 697 -9.42 -8.01 41.75
C GLY A 697 -10.69 -7.16 41.90
N MET A 698 -11.50 -7.04 40.83
CA MET A 698 -12.78 -6.33 40.85
C MET A 698 -13.84 -7.00 41.73
N LEU A 699 -13.81 -8.32 41.86
CA LEU A 699 -14.70 -9.09 42.73
C LEU A 699 -14.29 -9.08 44.21
N GLY A 700 -13.08 -8.59 44.51
CA GLY A 700 -12.52 -8.60 45.86
C GLY A 700 -11.90 -9.93 46.30
N GLU A 701 -11.72 -10.88 45.37
CA GLU A 701 -11.07 -12.18 45.61
C GLU A 701 -9.54 -12.06 45.46
N LEU A 702 -8.95 -11.24 46.33
CA LEU A 702 -7.58 -10.72 46.20
C LEU A 702 -6.51 -11.81 46.23
N ASP A 703 -6.70 -12.84 47.06
CA ASP A 703 -5.73 -13.92 47.19
C ASP A 703 -5.63 -14.72 45.88
N ILE A 704 -6.75 -14.94 45.19
CA ILE A 704 -6.75 -15.61 43.89
C ILE A 704 -6.07 -14.72 42.84
N ALA A 705 -6.36 -13.41 42.83
CA ALA A 705 -5.71 -12.47 41.90
C ALA A 705 -4.18 -12.46 42.07
N ILE A 706 -3.68 -12.49 43.31
CA ILE A 706 -2.25 -12.52 43.60
C ILE A 706 -1.63 -13.87 43.22
N ASN A 707 -2.30 -14.98 43.54
CA ASN A 707 -1.83 -16.31 43.14
C ASN A 707 -1.75 -16.46 41.61
N LEU A 708 -2.69 -15.86 40.88
CA LEU A 708 -2.65 -15.83 39.40
C LEU A 708 -1.47 -15.00 38.89
N PHE A 709 -1.20 -13.85 39.49
CA PHE A 709 -0.04 -13.03 39.14
C PHE A 709 1.26 -13.80 39.36
N GLU A 710 1.41 -14.46 40.52
CA GLU A 710 2.62 -15.22 40.84
C GLU A 710 2.74 -16.50 39.98
N GLY A 711 1.63 -17.16 39.65
CA GLY A 711 1.57 -18.36 38.82
C GLY A 711 1.84 -18.13 37.33
N MET A 712 1.74 -16.90 36.83
CA MET A 712 1.98 -16.56 35.42
C MET A 712 3.40 -16.94 34.97
N ARG A 713 4.41 -16.86 35.85
CA ARG A 713 5.79 -17.27 35.55
C ARG A 713 5.99 -18.77 35.56
N GLU A 714 5.19 -19.50 36.34
CA GLU A 714 5.24 -20.96 36.36
C GLU A 714 4.83 -21.54 35.01
N ASP A 715 3.99 -20.83 34.25
CA ASP A 715 3.57 -21.15 32.88
C ASP A 715 4.52 -20.55 31.81
N GLY A 716 5.68 -20.03 32.21
CA GLY A 716 6.69 -19.46 31.30
C GLY A 716 6.35 -18.08 30.73
N VAL A 717 5.36 -17.38 31.28
CA VAL A 717 4.95 -16.04 30.81
C VAL A 717 5.57 -14.98 31.72
N GLU A 718 6.36 -14.07 31.14
CA GLU A 718 7.02 -12.99 31.89
C GLU A 718 6.09 -11.79 32.12
N TYR A 719 6.31 -11.10 33.24
CA TYR A 719 5.54 -9.91 33.58
C TYR A 719 5.89 -8.74 32.66
N ASP A 720 4.86 -8.04 32.20
CA ASP A 720 4.99 -6.77 31.52
C ASP A 720 4.46 -5.61 32.38
N SER A 721 4.52 -4.40 31.83
CA SER A 721 3.97 -3.21 32.47
C SER A 721 2.49 -3.35 32.80
N VAL A 722 1.68 -3.97 31.94
CA VAL A 722 0.23 -4.14 32.15
C VAL A 722 -0.05 -5.15 33.28
N SER A 723 0.80 -6.16 33.42
CA SER A 723 0.72 -7.16 34.49
C SER A 723 0.89 -6.50 35.86
N TYR A 724 1.84 -5.57 35.98
CA TYR A 724 2.01 -4.79 37.20
C TYR A 724 0.84 -3.84 37.46
N ILE A 725 0.22 -3.24 36.42
CA ILE A 725 -1.03 -2.47 36.59
C ILE A 725 -2.15 -3.36 37.14
N ALA A 726 -2.31 -4.58 36.61
CA ALA A 726 -3.34 -5.51 37.05
C ALA A 726 -3.21 -5.88 38.54
N VAL A 727 -2.00 -6.25 38.99
CA VAL A 727 -1.79 -6.61 40.40
C VAL A 727 -1.85 -5.39 41.33
N LEU A 728 -1.39 -4.21 40.89
CA LEU A 728 -1.49 -2.98 41.69
C LEU A 728 -2.94 -2.52 41.82
N SER A 729 -3.75 -2.65 40.78
CA SER A 729 -5.19 -2.38 40.83
C SER A 729 -5.89 -3.33 41.80
N ALA A 730 -5.59 -4.64 41.75
CA ALA A 730 -6.10 -5.60 42.72
C ALA A 730 -5.69 -5.22 44.16
N CYS A 731 -4.42 -4.85 44.37
CA CYS A 731 -3.95 -4.38 45.68
C CYS A 731 -4.70 -3.13 46.14
N SER A 732 -4.95 -2.17 45.24
CA SER A 732 -5.72 -0.94 45.54
C SER A 732 -7.14 -1.24 46.00
N HIS A 733 -7.86 -2.08 45.25
CA HIS A 733 -9.21 -2.52 45.61
C HIS A 733 -9.25 -3.28 46.93
N GLY A 734 -8.19 -4.02 47.24
CA GLY A 734 -8.04 -4.79 48.46
C GLY A 734 -7.43 -4.07 49.66
N GLY A 735 -6.98 -2.82 49.51
CA GLY A 735 -6.24 -2.10 50.55
C GLY A 735 -4.91 -2.77 50.96
N LEU A 736 -4.31 -3.59 50.08
CA LEU A 736 -3.10 -4.38 50.37
C LEU A 736 -1.83 -3.55 50.18
N VAL A 737 -1.64 -2.51 51.01
CA VAL A 737 -0.57 -1.51 50.87
C VAL A 737 0.82 -2.13 50.77
N GLU A 738 1.16 -3.06 51.68
CA GLU A 738 2.49 -3.68 51.71
C GLU A 738 2.80 -4.50 50.45
N LYS A 739 1.81 -5.28 49.95
CA LYS A 739 1.98 -6.04 48.70
C LYS A 739 2.07 -5.11 47.50
N GLY A 740 1.27 -4.05 47.44
CA GLY A 740 1.35 -3.03 46.39
C GLY A 740 2.73 -2.37 46.31
N ARG A 741 3.31 -1.97 47.46
CA ARG A 741 4.68 -1.43 47.52
C ARG A 741 5.72 -2.44 47.05
N LYS A 742 5.62 -3.69 47.51
CA LYS A 742 6.51 -4.78 47.10
C LYS A 742 6.54 -4.92 45.57
N TYR A 743 5.37 -5.04 44.93
CA TYR A 743 5.31 -5.22 43.48
C TYR A 743 5.73 -3.97 42.70
N PHE A 744 5.45 -2.76 43.22
CA PHE A 744 5.90 -1.52 42.58
C PHE A 744 7.43 -1.39 42.57
N GLU A 745 8.10 -1.74 43.66
CA GLU A 745 9.56 -1.76 43.72
C GLU A 745 10.17 -2.92 42.92
N GLU A 746 9.53 -4.08 42.90
CA GLU A 746 9.94 -5.20 42.05
C GLU A 746 9.92 -4.82 40.56
N MET A 747 8.88 -4.12 40.11
CA MET A 747 8.77 -3.60 38.74
C MET A 747 9.97 -2.69 38.40
N ARG A 748 10.31 -1.76 39.29
CA ARG A 748 11.46 -0.85 39.12
C ARG A 748 12.79 -1.59 39.09
N ALA A 749 12.94 -2.63 39.91
CA ALA A 749 14.14 -3.45 39.95
C ALA A 749 14.36 -4.26 38.65
N ARG A 750 13.30 -4.51 37.88
CA ARG A 750 13.33 -5.20 36.58
C ARG A 750 13.51 -4.25 35.39
N ASP A 751 13.86 -2.98 35.63
CA ASP A 751 14.02 -1.94 34.60
C ASP A 751 12.74 -1.65 33.79
N ILE A 752 11.58 -2.03 34.33
CA ILE A 752 10.27 -1.63 33.79
C ILE A 752 9.94 -0.24 34.33
N LYS A 753 10.03 0.77 33.45
CA LYS A 753 9.80 2.16 33.84
C LYS A 753 8.33 2.39 34.22
N PRO A 754 8.04 2.95 35.42
CA PRO A 754 6.67 3.27 35.81
C PRO A 754 6.04 4.30 34.86
N ALA A 755 5.00 3.89 34.14
CA ALA A 755 4.07 4.77 33.42
C ALA A 755 3.04 5.43 34.36
N GLN A 756 2.34 6.46 33.87
CA GLN A 756 1.30 7.23 34.58
C GLN A 756 0.29 6.33 35.31
N MET A 757 -0.18 5.25 34.66
CA MET A 757 -1.17 4.34 35.24
C MET A 757 -0.68 3.59 36.48
N HIS A 758 0.61 3.22 36.58
CA HIS A 758 1.12 2.59 37.80
C HIS A 758 1.10 3.57 38.97
N TYR A 759 1.46 4.83 38.73
CA TYR A 759 1.35 5.88 39.74
C TYR A 759 -0.11 6.16 40.11
N ALA A 760 -1.04 6.13 39.15
CA ALA A 760 -2.46 6.26 39.45
C ALA A 760 -2.96 5.13 40.36
N CYS A 761 -2.57 3.87 40.10
CA CYS A 761 -2.89 2.74 40.98
C CYS A 761 -2.26 2.88 42.37
N MET A 762 -1.02 3.37 42.48
CA MET A 762 -0.37 3.60 43.78
C MET A 762 -1.03 4.74 44.56
N VAL A 763 -1.41 5.83 43.90
CA VAL A 763 -2.15 6.94 44.53
C VAL A 763 -3.54 6.49 44.97
N ASP A 764 -4.24 5.68 44.16
CA ASP A 764 -5.53 5.08 44.53
C ASP A 764 -5.37 4.14 45.74
N LEU A 765 -4.33 3.30 45.76
CA LEU A 765 -4.03 2.39 46.87
C LEU A 765 -3.75 3.14 48.18
N LEU A 766 -2.84 4.12 48.16
CA LEU A 766 -2.50 4.93 49.33
C LEU A 766 -3.70 5.77 49.78
N GLY A 767 -4.42 6.37 48.82
CA GLY A 767 -5.61 7.17 49.07
C GLY A 767 -6.72 6.37 49.72
N ARG A 768 -7.03 5.17 49.22
CA ARG A 768 -8.04 4.25 49.80
C ARG A 768 -7.63 3.66 51.14
N ALA A 769 -6.34 3.61 51.45
CA ALA A 769 -5.84 3.21 52.75
C ALA A 769 -5.82 4.36 53.78
N GLY A 770 -6.16 5.59 53.38
CA GLY A 770 -6.15 6.77 54.23
C GLY A 770 -4.77 7.43 54.38
N LEU A 771 -3.76 6.96 53.64
CA LEU A 771 -2.40 7.50 53.63
C LEU A 771 -2.29 8.73 52.70
N MET A 772 -3.11 9.75 52.98
CA MET A 772 -3.33 10.90 52.10
C MET A 772 -2.08 11.76 51.90
N GLU A 773 -1.28 11.92 52.95
CA GLU A 773 -0.03 12.68 52.91
C GLU A 773 1.00 12.00 52.00
N GLU A 774 1.17 10.69 52.13
CA GLU A 774 2.04 9.90 51.27
C GLU A 774 1.57 9.90 49.81
N ALA A 775 0.25 9.84 49.57
CA ALA A 775 -0.31 9.95 48.23
C ALA A 775 0.03 11.31 47.58
N ALA A 776 -0.05 12.40 48.36
CA ALA A 776 0.33 13.74 47.90
C ALA A 776 1.84 13.89 47.68
N GLU A 777 2.69 13.28 48.52
CA GLU A 777 4.14 13.24 48.34
C GLU A 777 4.55 12.44 47.10
N LEU A 778 3.89 11.32 46.83
CA LEU A 778 4.10 10.53 45.62
C LEU A 778 3.84 11.38 44.38
N ILE A 779 2.74 12.14 44.34
CA ILE A 779 2.42 13.03 43.21
C ILE A 779 3.46 14.13 43.04
N LYS A 780 3.93 14.73 44.15
CA LYS A 780 4.95 15.79 44.11
C LYS A 780 6.32 15.30 43.64
N SER A 781 6.63 14.02 43.87
CA SER A 781 7.91 13.39 43.49
C SER A 781 7.90 12.77 42.09
N LEU A 782 6.82 12.93 41.32
CA LEU A 782 6.71 12.35 39.98
C LEU A 782 7.75 12.96 39.01
N PRO A 783 8.45 12.13 38.21
CA PRO A 783 9.35 12.60 37.17
C PRO A 783 8.62 13.15 35.93
N ILE A 784 7.29 12.97 35.88
CA ILE A 784 6.41 13.28 34.76
C ILE A 784 5.21 14.10 35.25
N ALA A 785 4.68 14.99 34.39
CA ALA A 785 3.50 15.77 34.73
C ALA A 785 2.29 14.84 34.99
N PRO A 786 1.59 14.92 36.13
CA PRO A 786 0.54 13.97 36.46
C PRO A 786 -0.68 14.13 35.56
N ASP A 787 -1.22 13.01 35.07
CA ASP A 787 -2.39 12.97 34.19
C ASP A 787 -3.73 13.03 34.95
N ALA A 788 -4.85 13.01 34.21
CA ALA A 788 -6.18 13.07 34.80
C ALA A 788 -6.52 11.85 35.67
N ASN A 789 -5.88 10.69 35.46
CA ASN A 789 -6.15 9.48 36.24
C ASN A 789 -5.56 9.59 37.64
N ILE A 790 -4.32 10.08 37.75
CA ILE A 790 -3.65 10.32 39.04
C ILE A 790 -4.43 11.32 39.88
N TRP A 791 -4.80 12.47 39.30
CA TRP A 791 -5.59 13.47 40.02
C TRP A 791 -7.00 12.98 40.36
N GLY A 792 -7.62 12.20 39.47
CA GLY A 792 -8.92 11.58 39.70
C GLY A 792 -8.91 10.62 40.89
N ALA A 793 -7.87 9.76 40.98
CA ALA A 793 -7.67 8.85 42.11
C ALA A 793 -7.54 9.62 43.43
N LEU A 794 -6.71 10.67 43.47
CA LEU A 794 -6.57 11.51 44.66
C LEU A 794 -7.89 12.18 45.05
N LEU A 795 -8.62 12.77 44.10
CA LEU A 795 -9.90 13.43 44.37
C LEU A 795 -10.94 12.44 44.92
N GLY A 796 -10.98 11.22 44.36
CA GLY A 796 -11.82 10.13 44.84
C GLY A 796 -11.52 9.75 46.30
N ALA A 797 -10.24 9.57 46.63
CA ALA A 797 -9.79 9.29 47.99
C ALA A 797 -10.09 10.44 48.96
N CYS A 798 -9.90 11.70 48.53
CA CYS A 798 -10.20 12.87 49.35
C CYS A 798 -11.68 12.94 49.75
N ARG A 799 -12.60 12.47 48.90
CA ARG A 799 -14.02 12.36 49.28
C ARG A 799 -14.23 11.33 50.38
N ILE A 800 -13.61 10.16 50.28
CA ILE A 800 -13.81 9.05 51.24
C ILE A 800 -13.40 9.50 52.65
N TYR A 801 -12.28 10.21 52.77
CA TYR A 801 -11.72 10.64 54.06
C TYR A 801 -12.03 12.10 54.44
N GLY A 802 -12.78 12.84 53.62
CA GLY A 802 -13.15 14.23 53.89
C GLY A 802 -12.01 15.25 53.85
N HIS A 803 -10.89 14.96 53.17
CA HIS A 803 -9.75 15.89 53.06
C HIS A 803 -9.99 16.96 51.99
N ILE A 804 -10.64 18.05 52.36
CA ILE A 804 -11.10 19.10 51.44
C ILE A 804 -9.93 19.79 50.72
N GLU A 805 -8.84 20.15 51.42
CA GLU A 805 -7.73 20.92 50.82
C GLU A 805 -7.02 20.15 49.70
N LEU A 806 -6.73 18.87 49.90
CA LEU A 806 -6.16 17.99 48.87
C LEU A 806 -7.18 17.75 47.73
N GLY A 807 -8.47 17.67 48.05
CA GLY A 807 -9.53 17.58 47.05
C GLY A 807 -9.59 18.82 46.15
N CYS A 808 -9.48 20.02 46.71
CA CYS A 808 -9.38 21.26 45.94
C CYS A 808 -8.16 21.25 45.03
N TRP A 809 -7.00 20.87 45.57
CA TRP A 809 -5.75 20.78 44.82
C TRP A 809 -5.86 19.83 43.62
N ALA A 810 -6.45 18.65 43.80
CA ALA A 810 -6.69 17.70 42.73
C ALA A 810 -7.68 18.23 41.67
N ALA A 811 -8.80 18.81 42.12
CA ALA A 811 -9.84 19.32 41.24
C ALA A 811 -9.37 20.50 40.37
N GLU A 812 -8.54 21.40 40.89
CA GLU A 812 -7.98 22.51 40.10
C GLU A 812 -7.14 22.03 38.91
N HIS A 813 -6.39 20.94 39.08
CA HIS A 813 -5.64 20.31 37.98
C HIS A 813 -6.59 19.61 37.01
N LEU A 814 -7.59 18.89 37.51
CA LEU A 814 -8.59 18.22 36.67
C LEU A 814 -9.40 19.20 35.82
N PHE A 815 -9.73 20.39 36.34
CA PHE A 815 -10.44 21.42 35.57
C PHE A 815 -9.60 22.07 34.46
N LYS A 816 -8.27 21.92 34.50
CA LYS A 816 -7.38 22.31 33.41
C LYS A 816 -7.21 21.19 32.40
N LEU A 817 -7.11 19.94 32.87
CA LEU A 817 -6.87 18.76 32.04
C LEU A 817 -8.10 18.27 31.29
N LYS A 818 -9.28 18.25 31.94
CA LYS A 818 -10.55 17.78 31.37
C LYS A 818 -11.71 18.69 31.79
N PRO A 819 -11.81 19.92 31.23
CA PRO A 819 -12.82 20.89 31.62
C PRO A 819 -14.26 20.45 31.34
N GLU A 820 -14.47 19.54 30.39
CA GLU A 820 -15.78 18.97 30.03
C GLU A 820 -16.26 17.83 30.96
N HIS A 821 -15.42 17.31 31.86
CA HIS A 821 -15.78 16.15 32.67
C HIS A 821 -16.65 16.51 33.89
N SER A 822 -17.97 16.30 33.79
CA SER A 822 -18.96 16.67 34.81
C SER A 822 -18.72 16.05 36.20
N GLY A 823 -18.17 14.84 36.25
CA GLY A 823 -17.94 14.10 37.49
C GLY A 823 -17.04 14.84 38.49
N TYR A 824 -16.01 15.54 38.02
CA TYR A 824 -15.04 16.21 38.90
C TYR A 824 -15.66 17.43 39.60
N TYR A 825 -16.47 18.20 38.87
CA TYR A 825 -17.24 19.31 39.44
C TYR A 825 -18.25 18.83 40.47
N ILE A 826 -18.97 17.74 40.15
CA ILE A 826 -19.96 17.15 41.06
C ILE A 826 -19.27 16.66 42.33
N LEU A 827 -18.13 15.99 42.21
CA LEU A 827 -17.41 15.40 43.33
C LEU A 827 -16.91 16.47 44.31
N LEU A 828 -16.25 17.53 43.83
CA LEU A 828 -15.79 18.62 44.68
C LEU A 828 -16.95 19.41 45.31
N SER A 829 -18.01 19.68 44.54
CA SER A 829 -19.21 20.36 45.06
C SER A 829 -19.87 19.56 46.18
N ASN A 830 -19.94 18.23 46.04
CA ASN A 830 -20.46 17.35 47.08
C ASN A 830 -19.58 17.38 48.33
N MET A 831 -18.25 17.34 48.18
CA MET A 831 -17.32 17.45 49.32
C MET A 831 -17.50 18.77 50.08
N TYR A 832 -17.66 19.89 49.38
CA TYR A 832 -17.95 21.18 50.03
C TYR A 832 -19.30 21.16 50.77
N ALA A 833 -20.35 20.62 50.15
CA ALA A 833 -21.66 20.50 50.78
C ALA A 833 -21.65 19.61 52.03
N GLU A 834 -20.98 18.45 51.97
CA GLU A 834 -20.79 17.52 53.11
C GLU A 834 -20.04 18.16 54.28
N SER A 835 -19.16 19.12 54.00
CA SER A 835 -18.44 19.90 55.02
C SER A 835 -19.18 21.16 55.52
N GLY A 836 -20.40 21.41 55.04
CA GLY A 836 -21.21 22.58 55.41
C GLY A 836 -20.81 23.88 54.69
N ARG A 837 -19.91 23.84 53.71
CA ARG A 837 -19.41 24.98 52.92
C ARG A 837 -20.27 25.19 51.67
N TRP A 838 -21.52 25.59 51.87
CA TRP A 838 -22.52 25.69 50.80
C TRP A 838 -22.17 26.75 49.74
N ASP A 839 -21.61 27.89 50.13
CA ASP A 839 -21.23 28.98 49.21
C ASP A 839 -20.20 28.51 48.16
N GLU A 840 -19.22 27.70 48.58
CA GLU A 840 -18.20 27.12 47.72
C GLU A 840 -18.75 25.99 46.85
N ALA A 841 -19.66 25.17 47.41
CA ALA A 841 -20.37 24.16 46.63
C ALA A 841 -21.15 24.80 45.47
N ASP A 842 -21.83 25.92 45.71
CA ASP A 842 -22.56 26.69 44.70
C ASP A 842 -21.64 27.33 43.66
N LYS A 843 -20.50 27.90 44.08
CA LYS A 843 -19.48 28.41 43.14
C LYS A 843 -18.97 27.34 42.16
N ILE A 844 -18.76 26.10 42.63
CA ILE A 844 -18.35 25.00 41.74
C ILE A 844 -19.48 24.62 40.78
N ARG A 845 -20.75 24.64 41.21
CA ARG A 845 -21.91 24.40 40.34
C ARG A 845 -22.09 25.49 39.30
N GLU A 846 -21.86 26.75 39.66
CA GLU A 846 -21.87 27.88 38.74
C GLU A 846 -20.74 27.79 37.73
N LEU A 847 -19.53 27.40 38.17
CA LEU A 847 -18.39 27.16 37.28
C LEU A 847 -18.67 26.03 36.28
N MET A 848 -19.33 24.95 36.72
CA MET A 848 -19.76 23.86 35.85
C MET A 848 -20.75 24.36 34.78
N LYS A 849 -21.72 25.19 35.17
CA LYS A 849 -22.71 25.79 34.26
C LYS A 849 -22.09 26.78 33.28
N SER A 850 -21.19 27.66 33.74
CA SER A 850 -20.55 28.67 32.89
C SER A 850 -19.65 28.07 31.81
N ARG A 851 -19.13 26.86 32.06
CA ARG A 851 -18.39 26.05 31.07
C ARG A 851 -19.28 25.17 30.19
N GLY A 852 -20.60 25.26 30.30
CA GLY A 852 -21.55 24.48 29.50
C GLY A 852 -21.59 22.98 29.84
N VAL A 853 -21.00 22.57 30.97
CA VAL A 853 -20.90 21.16 31.35
C VAL A 853 -22.24 20.70 31.94
N LYS A 854 -22.86 19.70 31.30
CA LYS A 854 -24.13 19.13 31.77
C LYS A 854 -23.88 17.98 32.75
N LYS A 855 -24.73 17.88 33.77
CA LYS A 855 -24.76 16.71 34.65
C LYS A 855 -25.32 15.53 33.87
N ASN A 856 -24.57 14.44 33.80
CA ASN A 856 -25.11 13.18 33.30
C ASN A 856 -26.07 12.62 34.37
N PRO A 857 -27.35 12.39 34.05
CA PRO A 857 -28.26 11.73 34.97
C PRO A 857 -27.71 10.34 35.31
N GLY A 858 -27.80 9.91 36.57
CA GLY A 858 -27.58 8.51 36.89
C GLY A 858 -28.67 7.69 36.21
N CYS A 859 -28.29 6.62 35.52
CA CYS A 859 -29.22 5.66 34.95
C CYS A 859 -28.95 4.28 35.55
N SER A 860 -30.01 3.53 35.78
CA SER A 860 -29.97 2.11 36.13
C SER A 860 -30.87 1.40 35.15
N TRP A 861 -30.54 0.21 34.67
CA TRP A 861 -31.41 -0.51 33.75
C TRP A 861 -31.66 -1.93 34.24
N VAL A 862 -32.85 -2.43 33.96
CA VAL A 862 -33.27 -3.80 34.25
C VAL A 862 -33.80 -4.41 32.96
N GLN A 863 -33.30 -5.59 32.61
CA GLN A 863 -33.82 -6.34 31.48
C GLN A 863 -34.88 -7.34 31.96
N VAL A 864 -36.12 -7.17 31.52
CA VAL A 864 -37.23 -8.09 31.78
C VAL A 864 -37.62 -8.75 30.46
N GLY A 865 -37.29 -10.04 30.30
CA GLY A 865 -37.44 -10.74 29.01
C GLY A 865 -36.52 -10.17 27.92
N ASP A 866 -37.11 -9.71 26.81
CA ASP A 866 -36.40 -9.09 25.68
C ASP A 866 -36.43 -7.55 25.72
N GLN A 867 -37.00 -6.94 26.76
CA GLN A 867 -37.06 -5.48 26.91
C GLN A 867 -36.09 -4.99 28.00
N VAL A 868 -35.30 -3.97 27.64
CA VAL A 868 -34.42 -3.25 28.57
C VAL A 868 -35.16 -2.00 29.05
N HIS A 869 -35.43 -1.93 30.34
CA HIS A 869 -36.03 -0.77 31.00
C HIS A 869 -34.94 0.06 31.66
N ALA A 870 -34.70 1.28 31.18
CA ALA A 870 -33.81 2.23 31.83
C ALA A 870 -34.60 3.13 32.78
N PHE A 871 -34.05 3.36 33.97
CA PHE A 871 -34.57 4.20 35.04
C PHE A 871 -33.59 5.35 35.25
N LEU A 872 -34.08 6.59 35.14
CA LEU A 872 -33.29 7.78 35.41
C LEU A 872 -33.48 8.21 36.87
N VAL A 873 -32.41 8.65 37.54
CA VAL A 873 -32.48 9.18 38.91
C VAL A 873 -33.47 10.35 38.97
N GLY A 874 -34.64 10.12 39.60
CA GLY A 874 -35.71 11.10 39.78
C GLY A 874 -37.03 10.77 39.06
N GLU A 875 -37.09 9.73 38.23
CA GLU A 875 -38.37 9.25 37.67
C GLU A 875 -39.24 8.60 38.75
N ARG A 876 -40.49 9.06 38.90
CA ARG A 876 -41.51 8.35 39.66
C ARG A 876 -42.03 7.20 38.79
N ILE A 877 -42.06 6.00 39.38
CA ILE A 877 -42.69 4.82 38.78
C ILE A 877 -44.21 5.02 38.82
N GLU A 878 -44.74 5.84 37.92
CA GLU A 878 -46.19 5.96 37.69
C GLU A 878 -46.47 5.28 36.36
N GLY A 879 -46.68 3.95 36.39
CA GLY A 879 -47.16 3.21 35.22
C GLY A 879 -46.68 1.77 34.99
N LEU A 880 -45.89 1.14 35.88
CA LEU A 880 -45.61 -0.30 35.75
C LEU A 880 -46.64 -1.14 36.51
N ASP A 881 -47.32 -2.00 35.75
CA ASP A 881 -48.35 -2.93 36.24
C ASP A 881 -47.76 -3.84 37.34
N SER A 882 -48.35 -3.79 38.53
CA SER A 882 -47.89 -4.49 39.73
C SER A 882 -48.03 -6.02 39.64
N ALA A 883 -48.55 -6.54 38.53
CA ALA A 883 -48.74 -7.97 38.28
C ALA A 883 -47.46 -8.71 37.85
N LEU A 884 -46.44 -8.03 37.33
CA LEU A 884 -45.20 -8.67 36.84
C LEU A 884 -44.18 -9.04 37.93
N TRP A 885 -44.33 -8.49 39.14
CA TRP A 885 -43.35 -8.65 40.22
C TRP A 885 -43.73 -9.72 41.27
N LEU A 886 -44.92 -10.32 41.16
CA LEU A 886 -45.45 -11.24 42.17
C LEU A 886 -45.15 -12.73 41.92
N GLU A 887 -44.49 -13.11 40.82
CA GLU A 887 -44.19 -14.53 40.53
C GLU A 887 -42.80 -15.02 40.99
N GLU A 888 -41.83 -14.15 41.32
CA GLU A 888 -40.48 -14.58 41.74
C GLU A 888 -40.28 -14.73 43.27
N SER A 889 -41.35 -14.69 44.07
CA SER A 889 -41.29 -15.02 45.52
C SER A 889 -41.60 -16.49 45.84
N ARG A 890 -41.70 -17.34 44.81
CA ARG A 890 -41.78 -18.80 44.95
C ARG A 890 -40.91 -19.50 43.90
N ILE A 891 -39.60 -19.60 44.15
CA ILE A 891 -38.71 -20.72 43.78
C ILE A 891 -37.49 -20.67 44.70
#